data_AF-R6XNK2-F1
#
_entry.id   AF-R6XNK2-F1
#
_cell.length_a   1.000
_cell.length_b   1.000
_cell.length_c   1.000
_cell.angle_alpha   90.00
_cell.angle_beta   90.00
_cell.angle_gamma   90.00
#
_symmetry.space_group_name_H-M   'P 1'
#
loop_
_entity.id
_entity.type
_entity.pdbx_description
1 polymer ?
#
loop_
_entity_poly.entity_id
_entity_poly.type
_entity_poly.pdbx_seq_one_letter_code
_entity_poly.pdbx_strand_id
1 'polypeptide(L)'
;MPKNRILVADDNKLNQDLLSAILGNDYDYLYANNGIEVISALEKNEAIDIILLDINMPQMDGFEVLQALNEKQYIKEIPVVVISTENDVAFVRRAYELGATDYISRPFNAIVIQHRVKNTLMIYSNQKKLVKLVENQIYEREKTNNAMINIFSNIIELRNHESGSHTLHVQTITNLLLHELVKITDKYPLSEADISLISSLSALHDIGKIKIPESILNKPCQLTDEEWKIMKMHTIEGYEILQHANIDQNNNFMKTAKAICRWHHEKYDGNGYPDGLKEENIPICAQVVSMADVYDAFTSERCYKRSYTHDEAIKMIINGECGAFNPLLIQCLKNISNRLKESLNIGLEKYDYHDESLQIVDEVLTTNNLQFSYNTHYLLFFEQEKRKFFEENSTSGISFEFDMLLHKVQVINNYAPSDYRKQIIYTLKNELKLLSNEDWEKLVKRVRSTTREKNTFTEEVLLKINDSYRWHKLIVETLWPENGSYAQVIGKFIDIHNDVLNVGLEKINNSNDVRSLILNLKTTFPFVRIVDAKKCYVLSISKNGRIIDTKKHCYEIWGKNSPCEYCSSKNALKKKQWVSKLEVKEGKIFAVLSRYLSLNNKDYVLEIAFPVDEEETKPENRTRLMSSLLFINFYRDSLTKAYTRTYLEDFKDNLEKADAIALLDVDDFKNINDTYGHQVGDIALKEISSVIMNTIGSNNVLIRYGGDEFLAIFQEIEEEDFYNKFIKIKNAVNAISLKDYPDIKLNISIGGAYKSCSLDNAITKADREMYKEKTKI
;
A
#
# COMPACT_ATOMS: atom_id res chain seq x y z
N MET A 1 25.60 -22.03 -0.53
CA MET A 1 25.52 -21.08 -1.66
C MET A 1 26.77 -20.21 -1.63
N PRO A 2 27.29 -19.72 -2.77
CA PRO A 2 28.36 -18.73 -2.75
C PRO A 2 27.90 -17.52 -1.93
N LYS A 3 28.81 -16.95 -1.12
CA LYS A 3 28.53 -15.75 -0.34
C LYS A 3 28.42 -14.55 -1.28
N ASN A 4 27.55 -13.60 -0.94
CA ASN A 4 27.50 -12.34 -1.68
C ASN A 4 28.80 -11.56 -1.45
N ARG A 5 29.30 -10.92 -2.50
CA ARG A 5 30.55 -10.18 -2.46
C ARG A 5 30.30 -8.68 -2.37
N ILE A 6 30.85 -8.05 -1.33
CA ILE A 6 30.71 -6.63 -1.02
C ILE A 6 32.03 -5.94 -1.33
N LEU A 7 32.02 -4.93 -2.21
CA LEU A 7 33.16 -4.04 -2.41
C LEU A 7 33.04 -2.87 -1.44
N VAL A 8 33.98 -2.73 -0.52
CA VAL A 8 34.07 -1.62 0.43
C VAL A 8 35.14 -0.64 -0.04
N ALA A 9 34.72 0.51 -0.52
CA ALA A 9 35.57 1.58 -1.02
C ALA A 9 35.64 2.72 -0.01
N ASP A 10 36.77 2.86 0.67
CA ASP A 10 37.04 3.90 1.68
C ASP A 10 38.56 4.07 1.75
N ASP A 11 39.04 5.31 1.87
CA ASP A 11 40.48 5.61 1.90
C ASP A 11 41.14 5.24 3.24
N ASN A 12 40.35 5.01 4.29
CA ASN A 12 40.80 4.67 5.62
C ASN A 12 40.52 3.20 5.97
N LYS A 13 41.61 2.45 6.20
CA LYS A 13 41.57 1.03 6.52
C LYS A 13 40.72 0.70 7.76
N LEU A 14 40.70 1.57 8.77
CA LEU A 14 39.87 1.37 9.97
C LEU A 14 38.38 1.37 9.65
N ASN A 15 37.93 2.18 8.70
CA ASN A 15 36.53 2.23 8.28
C ASN A 15 36.14 0.97 7.50
N GLN A 16 37.02 0.51 6.60
CA GLN A 16 36.83 -0.74 5.88
C GLN A 16 36.69 -1.92 6.85
N ASP A 17 37.58 -2.01 7.84
CA ASP A 17 37.58 -3.07 8.84
C ASP A 17 36.34 -2.97 9.73
N LEU A 18 35.93 -1.76 10.12
CA LEU A 18 34.71 -1.53 10.90
C LEU A 18 33.44 -1.93 10.13
N LEU A 19 33.30 -1.56 8.86
CA LEU A 19 32.14 -1.91 8.04
C LEU A 19 32.04 -3.43 7.85
N SER A 20 33.17 -4.10 7.57
CA SER A 20 33.19 -5.56 7.48
C SER A 20 32.90 -6.25 8.82
N ALA A 21 33.36 -5.69 9.94
CA ALA A 21 33.03 -6.20 11.27
C ALA A 21 31.54 -6.02 11.62
N ILE A 22 30.93 -4.89 11.24
CA ILE A 22 29.49 -4.64 11.39
C ILE A 22 28.69 -5.65 10.56
N LEU A 23 29.08 -5.91 9.32
CA LEU A 23 28.34 -6.79 8.41
C LEU A 23 28.57 -8.29 8.69
N GLY A 24 29.67 -8.63 9.36
CA GLY A 24 29.97 -9.97 9.85
C GLY A 24 30.48 -10.93 8.77
N ASN A 25 30.46 -12.24 9.05
CA ASN A 25 31.12 -13.23 8.19
C ASN A 25 30.22 -13.84 7.11
N ASP A 26 29.01 -13.31 6.89
CA ASP A 26 28.05 -13.84 5.92
C ASP A 26 28.39 -13.46 4.46
N TYR A 27 29.32 -12.51 4.28
CA TYR A 27 29.72 -11.95 2.99
C TYR A 27 31.20 -12.19 2.69
N ASP A 28 31.56 -12.13 1.41
CA ASP A 28 32.95 -11.99 0.96
C ASP A 28 33.26 -10.50 0.75
N TYR A 29 34.44 -10.03 1.15
CA TYR A 29 34.79 -8.61 1.06
C TYR A 29 35.91 -8.37 0.06
N LEU A 30 35.72 -7.35 -0.77
CA LEU A 30 36.76 -6.69 -1.55
C LEU A 30 36.96 -5.29 -1.00
N TYR A 31 38.18 -4.77 -1.09
CA TYR A 31 38.52 -3.47 -0.55
C TYR A 31 39.15 -2.61 -1.65
N ALA A 32 38.76 -1.33 -1.69
CA ALA A 32 39.34 -0.33 -2.56
C ALA A 32 39.66 0.94 -1.75
N ASN A 33 40.82 1.53 -1.98
CA ASN A 33 41.29 2.72 -1.25
C ASN A 33 41.02 4.04 -2.01
N ASN A 34 40.50 3.95 -3.23
CA ASN A 34 40.20 5.08 -4.10
C ASN A 34 39.24 4.64 -5.23
N GLY A 35 38.65 5.60 -5.93
CA GLY A 35 37.73 5.30 -7.03
C GLY A 35 38.35 4.56 -8.22
N ILE A 36 39.65 4.70 -8.48
CA ILE A 36 40.34 4.00 -9.57
C ILE A 36 40.36 2.49 -9.30
N GLU A 37 40.61 2.09 -8.05
CA GLU A 37 40.56 0.68 -7.63
C GLU A 37 39.15 0.10 -7.77
N VAL A 38 38.09 0.89 -7.51
CA VAL A 38 36.70 0.47 -7.72
C VAL A 38 36.43 0.14 -9.18
N ILE A 39 36.80 1.04 -10.10
CA ILE A 39 36.60 0.82 -11.54
C ILE A 39 37.45 -0.36 -12.03
N SER A 40 38.69 -0.48 -11.55
CA SER A 40 39.57 -1.60 -11.91
C SER A 40 39.03 -2.96 -11.47
N ALA A 41 38.39 -3.04 -10.29
CA ALA A 41 37.77 -4.27 -9.80
C ALA A 41 36.61 -4.73 -10.71
N LEU A 42 35.80 -3.79 -11.18
CA LEU A 42 34.71 -4.06 -12.12
C LEU A 42 35.21 -4.48 -13.51
N GLU A 43 36.26 -3.84 -14.02
CA GLU A 43 36.88 -4.18 -15.31
C GLU A 43 37.56 -5.57 -15.30
N LYS A 44 38.03 -6.02 -14.14
CA LYS A 44 38.54 -7.39 -13.94
C LYS A 44 37.43 -8.44 -13.87
N ASN A 45 36.17 -8.04 -14.02
CA ASN A 45 35.00 -8.91 -13.98
C ASN A 45 34.87 -9.65 -12.64
N GLU A 46 35.27 -9.01 -11.54
CA GLU A 46 35.05 -9.54 -10.20
C GLU A 46 33.54 -9.54 -9.92
N ALA A 47 32.98 -10.68 -9.52
CA ALA A 47 31.55 -10.81 -9.21
C ALA A 47 31.20 -10.01 -7.94
N ILE A 48 30.83 -8.74 -8.09
CA ILE A 48 30.46 -7.81 -7.02
C ILE A 48 28.94 -7.69 -6.97
N ASP A 49 28.35 -7.88 -5.78
CA ASP A 49 26.91 -7.83 -5.57
C ASP A 49 26.40 -6.50 -5.00
N ILE A 50 27.28 -5.72 -4.37
CA ILE A 50 26.99 -4.38 -3.83
C ILE A 50 28.30 -3.62 -3.58
N ILE A 51 28.27 -2.30 -3.78
CA ILE A 51 29.39 -1.40 -3.50
C ILE A 51 29.01 -0.51 -2.32
N LEU A 52 29.85 -0.47 -1.29
CA LEU A 52 29.80 0.51 -0.21
C LEU A 52 30.84 1.58 -0.52
N LEU A 53 30.41 2.79 -0.84
CA LEU A 53 31.27 3.80 -1.46
C LEU A 53 31.39 5.05 -0.58
N ASP A 54 32.60 5.35 -0.13
CA ASP A 54 32.88 6.65 0.48
C ASP A 54 32.90 7.78 -0.57
N ILE A 55 32.44 8.97 -0.19
CA ILE A 55 32.50 10.14 -1.08
C ILE A 55 33.92 10.71 -1.13
N ASN A 56 34.60 10.78 0.00
CA ASN A 56 35.84 11.51 0.16
C ASN A 56 37.02 10.53 0.08
N MET A 57 37.45 10.26 -1.15
CA MET A 57 38.61 9.39 -1.41
C MET A 57 39.65 10.10 -2.29
N PRO A 58 40.95 9.77 -2.18
CA PRO A 58 41.99 10.36 -3.00
C PRO A 58 41.91 9.86 -4.45
N GLN A 59 42.53 10.61 -5.38
CA GLN A 59 42.65 10.33 -6.82
C GLN A 59 41.34 10.38 -7.61
N MET A 60 40.33 9.64 -7.19
CA MET A 60 38.99 9.63 -7.78
C MET A 60 37.97 9.52 -6.66
N ASP A 61 37.14 10.55 -6.52
CA ASP A 61 36.15 10.68 -5.45
C ASP A 61 34.89 9.84 -5.71
N GLY A 62 34.03 9.67 -4.70
CA GLY A 62 32.84 8.83 -4.82
C GLY A 62 31.80 9.37 -5.82
N PHE A 63 31.75 10.67 -6.08
CA PHE A 63 30.86 11.23 -7.11
C PHE A 63 31.39 10.93 -8.52
N GLU A 64 32.70 11.03 -8.73
CA GLU A 64 33.37 10.63 -9.97
C GLU A 64 33.17 9.13 -10.23
N VAL A 65 33.22 8.29 -9.18
CA VAL A 65 32.91 6.86 -9.29
C VAL A 65 31.46 6.65 -9.74
N LEU A 66 30.48 7.28 -9.08
CA LEU A 66 29.08 7.16 -9.48
C LEU A 66 28.85 7.58 -10.94
N GLN A 67 29.46 8.68 -11.38
CA GLN A 67 29.39 9.13 -12.76
C GLN A 67 29.96 8.07 -13.72
N ALA A 68 31.15 7.53 -13.44
CA ALA A 68 31.77 6.50 -14.27
C ALA A 68 30.94 5.20 -14.31
N LEU A 69 30.32 4.80 -13.19
CA LEU A 69 29.43 3.64 -13.12
C LEU A 69 28.15 3.84 -13.93
N ASN A 70 27.60 5.04 -13.92
CA ASN A 70 26.42 5.39 -14.70
C ASN A 70 26.73 5.43 -16.21
N GLU A 71 27.82 6.07 -16.61
CA GLU A 71 28.27 6.11 -18.02
C GLU A 71 28.53 4.70 -18.57
N LYS A 72 29.17 3.84 -17.78
CA LYS A 72 29.44 2.43 -18.14
C LYS A 72 28.26 1.48 -17.85
N GLN A 73 27.11 1.99 -17.41
CA GLN A 73 25.88 1.22 -17.13
C GLN A 73 25.97 0.17 -15.99
N TYR A 74 27.08 0.09 -15.26
CA TYR A 74 27.26 -0.85 -14.13
C TYR A 74 26.22 -0.64 -13.01
N ILE A 75 25.76 0.60 -12.84
CA ILE A 75 24.80 0.97 -11.78
C ILE A 75 23.42 0.31 -11.94
N LYS A 76 23.12 -0.23 -13.13
CA LYS A 76 21.90 -1.00 -13.41
C LYS A 76 21.92 -2.39 -12.79
N GLU A 77 23.11 -2.98 -12.64
CA GLU A 77 23.27 -4.36 -12.18
C GLU A 77 23.79 -4.48 -10.76
N ILE A 78 24.55 -3.47 -10.32
CA ILE A 78 25.26 -3.45 -9.05
C ILE A 78 24.80 -2.24 -8.23
N PRO A 79 24.13 -2.47 -7.08
CA PRO A 79 23.72 -1.38 -6.20
C PRO A 79 24.93 -0.69 -5.56
N VAL A 80 24.87 0.63 -5.48
CA VAL A 80 25.89 1.46 -4.82
C VAL A 80 25.28 2.16 -3.61
N VAL A 81 25.75 1.82 -2.42
CA VAL A 81 25.38 2.48 -1.17
C VAL A 81 26.49 3.45 -0.80
N VAL A 82 26.17 4.73 -0.86
CA VAL A 82 27.10 5.78 -0.47
C VAL A 82 27.18 5.86 1.04
N ILE A 83 28.39 6.01 1.56
CA ILE A 83 28.68 6.13 2.98
C ILE A 83 29.46 7.42 3.17
N SER A 84 29.04 8.33 4.06
CA SER A 84 29.78 9.59 4.22
C SER A 84 29.50 10.28 5.56
N THR A 85 30.43 11.15 5.98
CA THR A 85 30.24 12.10 7.09
C THR A 85 29.39 13.31 6.70
N GLU A 86 29.22 13.57 5.40
CA GLU A 86 28.43 14.70 4.92
C GLU A 86 26.94 14.46 5.15
N ASN A 87 26.27 15.40 5.80
CA ASN A 87 24.83 15.34 6.07
C ASN A 87 24.03 16.43 5.36
N ASP A 88 24.71 17.26 4.55
CA ASP A 88 24.04 18.29 3.76
C ASP A 88 23.16 17.63 2.68
N VAL A 89 21.90 18.06 2.64
CA VAL A 89 20.89 17.64 1.66
C VAL A 89 21.40 17.80 0.23
N ALA A 90 22.24 18.79 -0.05
CA ALA A 90 22.82 19.00 -1.38
C ALA A 90 23.71 17.82 -1.83
N PHE A 91 24.54 17.27 -0.93
CA PHE A 91 25.43 16.14 -1.23
C PHE A 91 24.65 14.84 -1.39
N VAL A 92 23.68 14.61 -0.51
CA VAL A 92 22.79 13.44 -0.58
C VAL A 92 21.99 13.45 -1.89
N ARG A 93 21.44 14.61 -2.27
CA ARG A 93 20.73 14.77 -3.55
C ARG A 93 21.64 14.45 -4.73
N ARG A 94 22.84 15.03 -4.77
CA ARG A 94 23.82 14.79 -5.84
C ARG A 94 24.17 13.31 -6.00
N ALA A 95 24.35 12.59 -4.89
CA ALA A 95 24.66 11.15 -4.94
C ALA A 95 23.54 10.35 -5.62
N TYR A 96 22.28 10.67 -5.31
CA TYR A 96 21.13 10.02 -5.94
C TYR A 96 20.92 10.42 -7.39
N GLU A 97 21.14 11.68 -7.75
CA GLU A 97 21.10 12.14 -9.15
C GLU A 97 22.14 11.40 -10.02
N LEU A 98 23.27 10.99 -9.43
CA LEU A 98 24.30 10.19 -10.08
C LEU A 98 24.06 8.68 -10.01
N GLY A 99 22.93 8.24 -9.45
CA GLY A 99 22.45 6.86 -9.48
C GLY A 99 22.71 6.01 -8.23
N ALA A 100 23.15 6.59 -7.12
CA ALA A 100 23.33 5.84 -5.88
C ALA A 100 22.03 5.16 -5.40
N THR A 101 22.12 3.90 -4.98
CA THR A 101 21.02 3.06 -4.50
C THR A 101 20.62 3.34 -3.06
N ASP A 102 21.55 3.82 -2.23
CA ASP A 102 21.24 4.28 -0.87
C ASP A 102 22.34 5.23 -0.36
N TYR A 103 22.05 5.95 0.71
CA TYR A 103 22.98 6.84 1.40
C TYR A 103 22.93 6.60 2.91
N ILE A 104 24.08 6.29 3.51
CA ILE A 104 24.23 6.06 4.94
C ILE A 104 25.16 7.12 5.51
N SER A 105 24.61 7.95 6.39
CA SER A 105 25.39 8.93 7.14
C SER A 105 26.13 8.30 8.31
N ARG A 106 27.30 8.88 8.63
CA ARG A 106 28.04 8.60 9.86
C ARG A 106 27.51 9.48 11.01
N PRO A 107 27.53 9.01 12.28
CA PRO A 107 28.15 7.78 12.79
C PRO A 107 27.36 6.49 12.46
N PHE A 108 28.08 5.38 12.33
CA PHE A 108 27.50 4.09 11.95
C PHE A 108 26.57 3.53 13.03
N ASN A 109 25.34 3.22 12.64
CA ASN A 109 24.46 2.34 13.41
C ASN A 109 24.52 0.93 12.80
N ALA A 110 25.09 -0.01 13.53
CA ALA A 110 25.33 -1.37 13.06
C ALA A 110 24.04 -2.06 12.57
N ILE A 111 22.93 -1.89 13.30
CA ILE A 111 21.62 -2.47 12.96
C ILE A 111 21.12 -1.88 11.64
N VAL A 112 21.26 -0.57 11.45
CA VAL A 112 20.81 0.12 10.23
C VAL A 112 21.61 -0.33 9.01
N ILE A 113 22.94 -0.41 9.12
CA ILE A 113 23.81 -0.84 8.02
C ILE A 113 23.51 -2.29 7.63
N GLN A 114 23.44 -3.19 8.60
CA GLN A 114 23.11 -4.60 8.35
C GLN A 114 21.76 -4.75 7.63
N HIS A 115 20.73 -4.04 8.10
CA HIS A 115 19.41 -4.09 7.47
C HIS A 115 19.40 -3.50 6.06
N ARG A 116 20.06 -2.35 5.84
CA ARG A 116 20.11 -1.70 4.53
C ARG A 116 20.84 -2.55 3.50
N VAL A 117 22.05 -3.03 3.83
CA VAL A 117 22.83 -3.90 2.93
C VAL A 117 22.07 -5.19 2.61
N LYS A 118 21.52 -5.86 3.63
CA LYS A 118 20.74 -7.10 3.44
C LYS A 118 19.49 -6.88 2.58
N ASN A 119 18.74 -5.80 2.82
CA ASN A 119 17.55 -5.47 2.04
C ASN A 119 17.90 -5.14 0.59
N THR A 120 18.94 -4.33 0.35
CA THR A 120 19.39 -3.97 -0.99
C THR A 120 19.82 -5.20 -1.77
N LEU A 121 20.65 -6.08 -1.17
CA LEU A 121 21.05 -7.35 -1.78
C LEU A 121 19.84 -8.25 -2.10
N MET A 122 18.88 -8.34 -1.17
CA MET A 122 17.66 -9.12 -1.38
C MET A 122 16.82 -8.57 -2.55
N ILE A 123 16.65 -7.25 -2.64
CA ILE A 123 15.89 -6.59 -3.71
C ILE A 123 16.54 -6.87 -5.06
N TYR A 124 17.85 -6.64 -5.19
CA TYR A 124 18.57 -6.85 -6.46
C TYR A 124 18.66 -8.33 -6.84
N SER A 125 18.84 -9.23 -5.86
CA SER A 125 18.75 -10.68 -6.11
C SER A 125 17.36 -11.08 -6.63
N ASN A 126 16.29 -10.56 -6.03
CA ASN A 126 14.92 -10.87 -6.46
C ASN A 126 14.64 -10.28 -7.85
N GLN A 127 15.15 -9.08 -8.14
CA GLN A 127 15.05 -8.47 -9.46
C GLN A 127 15.76 -9.34 -10.52
N LYS A 128 17.01 -9.74 -10.30
CA LYS A 128 17.74 -10.64 -11.22
C LYS A 128 16.99 -11.95 -11.45
N LYS A 129 16.38 -12.52 -10.41
CA LYS A 129 15.54 -13.73 -10.54
C LYS A 129 14.27 -13.47 -11.36
N LEU A 130 13.58 -12.36 -11.13
CA LEU A 130 12.36 -12.00 -11.85
C LEU A 130 12.65 -11.77 -13.34
N VAL A 131 13.69 -10.99 -13.66
CA VAL A 131 14.13 -10.78 -15.06
C VAL A 131 14.41 -12.12 -15.73
N LYS A 132 15.19 -13.00 -15.07
CA LYS A 132 15.48 -14.33 -15.60
C LYS A 132 14.25 -15.23 -15.78
N LEU A 133 13.26 -15.12 -14.89
CA LEU A 133 12.00 -15.86 -15.03
C LEU A 133 11.18 -15.34 -16.22
N VAL A 134 11.13 -14.01 -16.41
CA VAL A 134 10.47 -13.38 -17.55
C VAL A 134 11.17 -13.74 -18.86
N GLU A 135 12.50 -13.67 -18.92
CA GLU A 135 13.32 -14.13 -20.05
C GLU A 135 12.98 -15.56 -20.44
N ASN A 136 13.03 -16.48 -19.47
CA ASN A 136 12.73 -17.90 -19.72
C ASN A 136 11.29 -18.10 -20.19
N GLN A 137 10.33 -17.36 -19.62
CA GLN A 137 8.92 -17.46 -20.00
C GLN A 137 8.67 -16.95 -21.42
N ILE A 138 9.31 -15.84 -21.81
CA ILE A 138 9.25 -15.31 -23.17
C ILE A 138 9.87 -16.31 -24.15
N TYR A 139 11.07 -16.81 -23.84
CA TYR A 139 11.77 -17.79 -24.66
C TYR A 139 10.95 -19.07 -24.90
N GLU A 140 10.40 -19.69 -23.84
CA GLU A 140 9.58 -20.90 -23.98
C GLU A 140 8.27 -20.62 -24.72
N ARG A 141 7.69 -19.43 -24.55
CA ARG A 141 6.49 -19.02 -25.31
C ARG A 141 6.80 -18.87 -26.80
N GLU A 142 7.86 -18.16 -27.18
CA GLU A 142 8.22 -17.96 -28.58
C GLU A 142 8.64 -19.27 -29.26
N LYS A 143 9.40 -20.11 -28.55
CA LYS A 143 9.72 -21.47 -29.01
C LYS A 143 8.46 -22.30 -29.28
N THR A 144 7.49 -22.25 -28.37
CA THR A 144 6.22 -22.99 -28.52
C THR A 144 5.37 -22.41 -29.66
N ASN A 145 5.26 -21.09 -29.76
CA ASN A 145 4.53 -20.41 -30.83
C ASN A 145 5.09 -20.78 -32.21
N ASN A 146 6.40 -20.67 -32.40
CA ASN A 146 7.04 -20.99 -33.67
C ASN A 146 6.95 -22.49 -34.00
N ALA A 147 7.01 -23.38 -33.00
CA ALA A 147 6.77 -24.81 -33.22
C ALA A 147 5.35 -25.08 -33.76
N MET A 148 4.32 -24.42 -33.19
CA MET A 148 2.94 -24.55 -33.68
C MET A 148 2.79 -23.99 -35.10
N ILE A 149 3.38 -22.83 -35.36
CA ILE A 149 3.37 -22.20 -36.69
C ILE A 149 4.01 -23.14 -37.72
N ASN A 150 5.19 -23.69 -37.43
CA ASN A 150 5.86 -24.65 -38.31
C ASN A 150 5.00 -25.89 -38.59
N ILE A 151 4.25 -26.39 -37.60
CA ILE A 151 3.30 -27.50 -37.81
C ILE A 151 2.20 -27.10 -38.79
N PHE A 152 1.59 -25.93 -38.63
CA PHE A 152 0.55 -25.46 -39.54
C PHE A 152 1.08 -25.20 -40.95
N SER A 153 2.27 -24.60 -41.07
CA SER A 153 2.94 -24.37 -42.35
C SER A 153 3.21 -25.68 -43.09
N ASN A 154 3.76 -26.68 -42.40
CA ASN A 154 3.99 -28.02 -42.98
C ASN A 154 2.68 -28.65 -43.51
N ILE A 155 1.54 -28.46 -42.82
CA ILE A 155 0.24 -28.99 -43.25
C ILE A 155 -0.22 -28.33 -44.56
N ILE A 156 -0.03 -27.02 -44.70
CA ILE A 156 -0.39 -26.28 -45.91
C ILE A 156 0.52 -26.69 -47.08
N GLU A 157 1.82 -26.81 -46.82
CA GLU A 157 2.83 -27.18 -47.81
C GLU A 157 2.62 -28.60 -48.38
N LEU A 158 2.26 -29.56 -47.53
CA LEU A 158 1.91 -30.93 -47.95
C LEU A 158 0.80 -30.96 -49.03
N ARG A 159 -0.05 -29.93 -49.09
CA ARG A 159 -1.14 -29.83 -50.05
C ARG A 159 -0.75 -29.12 -51.36
N ASN A 160 0.29 -28.28 -51.35
CA ASN A 160 0.67 -27.41 -52.46
C ASN A 160 1.88 -27.88 -53.28
N HIS A 161 2.55 -28.97 -52.90
CA HIS A 161 3.87 -29.35 -53.43
C HIS A 161 4.94 -28.23 -53.35
N GLU A 162 4.71 -27.21 -52.52
CA GLU A 162 5.67 -26.15 -52.22
C GLU A 162 6.73 -26.69 -51.24
N SER A 163 7.99 -26.26 -51.40
CA SER A 163 9.09 -26.71 -50.55
C SER A 163 8.96 -26.16 -49.13
N GLY A 164 9.28 -26.96 -48.12
CA GLY A 164 9.16 -26.60 -46.69
C GLY A 164 10.02 -25.43 -46.18
N SER A 165 10.79 -24.80 -47.05
CA SER A 165 11.65 -23.64 -46.76
C SER A 165 10.93 -22.31 -47.01
N HIS A 166 9.84 -22.29 -47.80
CA HIS A 166 9.15 -21.08 -48.24
C HIS A 166 8.63 -20.24 -47.08
N THR A 167 7.90 -20.87 -46.17
CA THR A 167 7.27 -20.17 -45.04
C THR A 167 8.31 -19.51 -44.13
N LEU A 168 9.41 -20.22 -43.87
CA LEU A 168 10.50 -19.76 -43.01
C LEU A 168 11.32 -18.64 -43.68
N HIS A 169 11.48 -18.69 -44.99
CA HIS A 169 12.05 -17.58 -45.75
C HIS A 169 11.17 -16.34 -45.64
N VAL A 170 9.85 -16.45 -45.86
CA VAL A 170 8.92 -15.31 -45.74
C VAL A 170 8.98 -14.69 -44.34
N GLN A 171 9.04 -15.50 -43.28
CA GLN A 171 9.24 -15.03 -41.90
C GLN A 171 10.56 -14.26 -41.75
N THR A 172 11.67 -14.82 -42.24
CA THR A 172 13.01 -14.22 -42.16
C THR A 172 13.08 -12.89 -42.93
N ILE A 173 12.54 -12.85 -44.14
CA ILE A 173 12.50 -11.65 -44.98
C ILE A 173 11.63 -10.58 -44.31
N THR A 174 10.47 -10.97 -43.79
CA THR A 174 9.55 -10.07 -43.06
C THR A 174 10.25 -9.43 -41.86
N ASN A 175 10.92 -10.24 -41.03
CA ASN A 175 11.68 -9.76 -39.88
C ASN A 175 12.75 -8.73 -40.29
N LEU A 176 13.58 -9.05 -41.29
CA LEU A 176 14.63 -8.15 -41.77
C LEU A 176 14.08 -6.83 -42.33
N LEU A 177 12.97 -6.88 -43.08
CA LEU A 177 12.32 -5.69 -43.62
C LEU A 177 11.76 -4.78 -42.53
N LEU A 178 11.14 -5.36 -41.50
CA LEU A 178 10.56 -4.60 -40.38
C LEU A 178 11.63 -3.92 -39.54
N HIS A 179 12.71 -4.61 -39.18
CA HIS A 179 13.81 -3.99 -38.44
C HIS A 179 14.50 -2.87 -39.23
N GLU A 180 14.57 -2.98 -40.56
CA GLU A 180 15.09 -1.88 -41.39
C GLU A 180 14.09 -0.73 -41.46
N LEU A 181 12.78 -1.03 -41.54
CA LEU A 181 11.73 -0.03 -41.61
C LEU A 181 11.74 0.90 -40.38
N VAL A 182 11.80 0.34 -39.17
CA VAL A 182 11.81 1.14 -37.93
C VAL A 182 13.09 1.97 -37.78
N LYS A 183 14.18 1.63 -38.47
CA LYS A 183 15.42 2.44 -38.48
C LYS A 183 15.33 3.65 -39.38
N ILE A 184 14.58 3.54 -40.48
CA ILE A 184 14.54 4.59 -41.51
C ILE A 184 13.32 5.52 -41.38
N THR A 185 12.34 5.18 -40.54
CA THR A 185 11.13 6.00 -40.33
C THR A 185 10.44 5.74 -38.99
N ASP A 186 9.94 6.80 -38.37
CA ASP A 186 9.06 6.73 -37.18
C ASP A 186 7.57 6.61 -37.55
N LYS A 187 7.23 6.56 -38.84
CA LYS A 187 5.84 6.52 -39.33
C LYS A 187 5.07 5.30 -38.80
N TYR A 188 5.76 4.19 -38.58
CA TYR A 188 5.20 2.94 -38.09
C TYR A 188 5.88 2.59 -36.75
N PRO A 189 5.27 2.94 -35.61
CA PRO A 189 5.86 2.68 -34.29
C PRO A 189 5.65 1.21 -33.93
N LEU A 190 6.56 0.35 -34.40
CA LEU A 190 6.53 -1.09 -34.13
C LEU A 190 7.53 -1.41 -33.00
N SER A 191 7.04 -2.12 -31.97
CA SER A 191 7.88 -2.72 -30.93
C SER A 191 8.60 -3.96 -31.44
N GLU A 192 9.64 -4.45 -30.74
CA GLU A 192 10.25 -5.75 -31.05
C GLU A 192 9.24 -6.88 -30.89
N ALA A 193 8.31 -6.75 -29.93
CA ALA A 193 7.18 -7.66 -29.80
C ALA A 193 6.25 -7.64 -31.03
N ASP A 194 6.00 -6.48 -31.64
CA ASP A 194 5.20 -6.37 -32.87
C ASP A 194 5.94 -6.96 -34.07
N ILE A 195 7.24 -6.71 -34.20
CA ILE A 195 8.09 -7.25 -35.27
C ILE A 195 8.10 -8.79 -35.20
N SER A 196 8.34 -9.34 -34.01
CA SER A 196 8.28 -10.77 -33.73
C SER A 196 6.91 -11.35 -34.10
N LEU A 197 5.83 -10.72 -33.62
CA LEU A 197 4.46 -11.15 -33.90
C LEU A 197 4.13 -11.16 -35.39
N ILE A 198 4.44 -10.09 -36.13
CA ILE A 198 4.15 -9.99 -37.57
C ILE A 198 4.97 -11.03 -38.34
N SER A 199 6.24 -11.21 -37.98
CA SER A 199 7.13 -12.18 -38.62
C SER A 199 6.62 -13.61 -38.41
N SER A 200 6.25 -13.98 -37.18
CA SER A 200 5.67 -15.29 -36.89
C SER A 200 4.32 -15.48 -37.61
N LEU A 201 3.46 -14.46 -37.66
CA LEU A 201 2.16 -14.55 -38.33
C LEU A 201 2.24 -14.53 -39.86
N SER A 202 3.35 -14.08 -40.47
CA SER A 202 3.52 -14.12 -41.92
C SER A 202 3.42 -15.54 -42.45
N ALA A 203 3.77 -16.54 -41.65
CA ALA A 203 3.65 -17.96 -41.99
C ALA A 203 2.22 -18.43 -42.26
N LEU A 204 1.21 -17.71 -41.77
CA LEU A 204 -0.20 -18.06 -41.92
C LEU A 204 -0.87 -17.41 -43.15
N HIS A 205 -0.15 -16.58 -43.92
CA HIS A 205 -0.73 -15.80 -45.02
C HIS A 205 -1.55 -16.65 -46.00
N ASP A 206 -1.11 -17.89 -46.21
CA ASP A 206 -1.69 -18.84 -47.16
C ASP A 206 -2.57 -19.93 -46.53
N ILE A 207 -2.95 -19.81 -45.25
CA ILE A 207 -3.78 -20.84 -44.57
C ILE A 207 -5.11 -21.11 -45.29
N GLY A 208 -5.67 -20.11 -45.98
CA GLY A 208 -6.89 -20.25 -46.74
C GLY A 208 -6.77 -21.15 -47.97
N LYS A 209 -5.54 -21.47 -48.43
CA LYS A 209 -5.32 -22.42 -49.52
C LYS A 209 -5.92 -23.79 -49.20
N ILE A 210 -6.09 -24.15 -47.93
CA ILE A 210 -6.73 -25.40 -47.49
C ILE A 210 -8.16 -25.60 -48.04
N LYS A 211 -8.87 -24.51 -48.37
CA LYS A 211 -10.22 -24.57 -48.95
C LYS A 211 -10.24 -24.51 -50.48
N ILE A 212 -9.11 -24.24 -51.11
CA ILE A 212 -9.01 -24.23 -52.57
C ILE A 212 -9.04 -25.68 -53.10
N PRO A 213 -9.80 -25.99 -54.17
CA PRO A 213 -9.81 -27.32 -54.77
C PRO A 213 -8.43 -27.74 -55.26
N GLU A 214 -8.05 -28.99 -55.00
CA GLU A 214 -6.73 -29.54 -55.36
C GLU A 214 -6.45 -29.48 -56.87
N SER A 215 -7.49 -29.65 -57.70
CA SER A 215 -7.42 -29.55 -59.16
C SER A 215 -7.04 -28.16 -59.67
N ILE A 216 -7.28 -27.11 -58.88
CA ILE A 216 -6.90 -25.72 -59.16
C ILE A 216 -5.54 -25.43 -58.53
N LEU A 217 -5.35 -25.85 -57.28
CA LEU A 217 -4.15 -25.61 -56.49
C LEU A 217 -2.87 -26.20 -57.11
N ASN A 218 -2.96 -27.44 -57.60
CA ASN A 218 -1.82 -28.19 -58.14
C ASN A 218 -1.81 -28.26 -59.67
N LYS A 219 -2.58 -27.39 -60.37
CA LYS A 219 -2.74 -27.44 -61.83
C LYS A 219 -1.40 -27.21 -62.56
N PRO A 220 -0.99 -28.07 -63.52
CA PRO A 220 0.32 -27.97 -64.16
C PRO A 220 0.47 -26.98 -65.31
N CYS A 221 -0.42 -26.02 -65.39
CA CYS A 221 -0.43 -24.99 -66.42
C CYS A 221 -1.13 -23.73 -65.90
N GLN A 222 -1.16 -22.67 -66.71
CA GLN A 222 -1.85 -21.43 -66.34
C GLN A 222 -3.33 -21.70 -66.02
N LEU A 223 -3.80 -21.06 -64.95
CA LEU A 223 -5.19 -21.07 -64.54
C LEU A 223 -6.04 -20.26 -65.53
N THR A 224 -7.27 -20.70 -65.79
CA THR A 224 -8.25 -19.88 -66.53
C THR A 224 -8.70 -18.70 -65.66
N ASP A 225 -9.38 -17.71 -66.25
CA ASP A 225 -9.89 -16.55 -65.50
C ASP A 225 -10.87 -16.95 -64.38
N GLU A 226 -11.68 -17.99 -64.60
CA GLU A 226 -12.59 -18.55 -63.60
C GLU A 226 -11.83 -19.26 -62.47
N GLU A 227 -10.84 -20.08 -62.81
CA GLU A 227 -10.01 -20.77 -61.82
C GLU A 227 -9.15 -19.78 -61.02
N TRP A 228 -8.66 -18.72 -61.66
CA TRP A 228 -7.93 -17.64 -61.02
C TRP A 228 -8.81 -16.89 -60.02
N LYS A 229 -10.10 -16.63 -60.36
CA LYS A 229 -11.05 -16.07 -59.40
C LYS A 229 -11.23 -16.96 -58.17
N ILE A 230 -11.25 -18.29 -58.35
CA ILE A 230 -11.31 -19.24 -57.24
C ILE A 230 -10.01 -19.21 -56.43
N MET A 231 -8.84 -19.20 -57.09
CA MET A 231 -7.53 -19.13 -56.41
C MET A 231 -7.42 -17.91 -55.50
N LYS A 232 -7.88 -16.74 -55.97
CA LYS A 232 -7.88 -15.50 -55.18
C LYS A 232 -8.74 -15.57 -53.91
N MET A 233 -9.67 -16.53 -53.81
CA MET A 233 -10.50 -16.69 -52.61
C MET A 233 -9.72 -17.15 -51.38
N HIS A 234 -8.48 -17.65 -51.52
CA HIS A 234 -7.71 -18.11 -50.35
C HIS A 234 -7.50 -16.98 -49.32
N THR A 235 -7.41 -15.71 -49.75
CA THR A 235 -7.28 -14.57 -48.84
C THR A 235 -8.54 -14.39 -47.98
N ILE A 236 -9.71 -14.49 -48.62
CA ILE A 236 -11.02 -14.42 -47.96
C ILE A 236 -11.23 -15.65 -47.07
N GLU A 237 -10.94 -16.84 -47.58
CA GLU A 237 -11.10 -18.08 -46.82
C GLU A 237 -10.17 -18.16 -45.61
N GLY A 238 -8.93 -17.66 -45.72
CA GLY A 238 -8.00 -17.54 -44.60
C GLY A 238 -8.53 -16.59 -43.53
N TYR A 239 -9.05 -15.43 -43.95
CA TYR A 239 -9.74 -14.50 -43.06
C TYR A 239 -10.94 -15.15 -42.35
N GLU A 240 -11.78 -15.88 -43.08
CA GLU A 240 -12.96 -16.56 -42.53
C GLU A 240 -12.60 -17.67 -41.53
N ILE A 241 -11.54 -18.43 -41.79
CA ILE A 241 -11.01 -19.43 -40.84
C ILE A 241 -10.66 -18.75 -39.51
N LEU A 242 -9.95 -17.62 -39.56
CA LEU A 242 -9.56 -16.86 -38.37
C LEU A 242 -10.75 -16.18 -37.68
N GLN A 243 -11.73 -15.68 -38.44
CA GLN A 243 -12.93 -15.03 -37.93
C GLN A 243 -13.80 -15.97 -37.07
N HIS A 244 -13.79 -17.27 -37.38
CA HIS A 244 -14.55 -18.29 -36.65
C HIS A 244 -13.74 -18.98 -35.54
N ALA A 245 -12.48 -18.60 -35.33
CA ALA A 245 -11.67 -19.13 -34.25
C ALA A 245 -12.22 -18.65 -32.89
N ASN A 246 -12.26 -19.53 -31.88
CA ASN A 246 -12.74 -19.21 -30.53
C ASN A 246 -11.66 -18.48 -29.70
N ILE A 247 -11.23 -17.32 -30.19
CA ILE A 247 -10.20 -16.45 -29.61
C ILE A 247 -10.76 -15.03 -29.58
N ASP A 248 -10.31 -14.18 -28.64
CA ASP A 248 -10.67 -12.77 -28.63
C ASP A 248 -10.31 -12.09 -29.96
N GLN A 249 -11.35 -11.66 -30.66
CA GLN A 249 -11.26 -11.10 -32.00
C GLN A 249 -10.70 -9.67 -32.03
N ASN A 250 -10.61 -9.02 -30.86
CA ASN A 250 -10.13 -7.64 -30.73
C ASN A 250 -8.66 -7.53 -30.34
N ASN A 251 -7.99 -8.63 -30.02
CA ASN A 251 -6.58 -8.61 -29.65
C ASN A 251 -5.66 -8.34 -30.87
N ASN A 252 -4.41 -7.90 -30.61
CA ASN A 252 -3.47 -7.53 -31.67
C ASN A 252 -3.13 -8.73 -32.57
N PHE A 253 -2.92 -9.91 -31.97
CA PHE A 253 -2.66 -11.17 -32.68
C PHE A 253 -3.70 -11.44 -33.78
N MET A 254 -4.99 -11.42 -33.43
CA MET A 254 -6.06 -11.78 -34.35
C MET A 254 -6.27 -10.71 -35.43
N LYS A 255 -6.14 -9.43 -35.08
CA LYS A 255 -6.19 -8.33 -36.04
C LYS A 255 -5.07 -8.45 -37.08
N THR A 256 -3.84 -8.69 -36.62
CA THR A 256 -2.67 -8.82 -37.49
C THR A 256 -2.77 -10.06 -38.38
N ALA A 257 -3.12 -11.22 -37.82
CA ALA A 257 -3.26 -12.46 -38.59
C ALA A 257 -4.32 -12.33 -39.70
N LYS A 258 -5.47 -11.74 -39.39
CA LYS A 258 -6.54 -11.48 -40.36
C LYS A 258 -6.11 -10.49 -41.44
N ALA A 259 -5.43 -9.41 -41.07
CA ALA A 259 -4.93 -8.42 -42.01
C ALA A 259 -3.95 -9.05 -42.99
N ILE A 260 -3.01 -9.86 -42.50
CA ILE A 260 -2.06 -10.60 -43.35
C ILE A 260 -2.81 -11.55 -44.30
N CYS A 261 -3.67 -12.43 -43.78
CA CYS A 261 -4.41 -13.40 -44.61
C CYS A 261 -5.25 -12.69 -45.69
N ARG A 262 -5.98 -11.64 -45.30
CA ARG A 262 -6.90 -10.96 -46.21
C ARG A 262 -6.17 -10.10 -47.25
N TRP A 263 -5.09 -9.41 -46.89
CA TRP A 263 -4.56 -8.30 -47.68
C TRP A 263 -3.10 -8.43 -48.13
N HIS A 264 -2.41 -9.55 -47.88
CA HIS A 264 -1.04 -9.73 -48.38
C HIS A 264 -0.91 -9.72 -49.92
N HIS A 265 -2.02 -9.80 -50.66
CA HIS A 265 -2.06 -9.63 -52.12
C HIS A 265 -2.61 -8.28 -52.59
N GLU A 266 -2.89 -7.35 -51.68
CA GLU A 266 -3.15 -5.96 -52.03
C GLU A 266 -1.87 -5.31 -52.59
N LYS A 267 -2.04 -4.31 -53.46
CA LYS A 267 -0.93 -3.58 -54.10
C LYS A 267 -1.05 -2.11 -53.79
N TYR A 268 0.08 -1.43 -53.62
CA TYR A 268 0.12 -0.05 -53.13
C TYR A 268 -0.66 0.93 -54.04
N ASP A 269 -0.79 0.61 -55.34
CA ASP A 269 -1.55 1.36 -56.34
C ASP A 269 -3.07 1.02 -56.39
N GLY A 270 -3.50 0.01 -55.63
CA GLY A 270 -4.88 -0.51 -55.57
C GLY A 270 -5.27 -1.48 -56.67
N ASN A 271 -4.31 -1.96 -57.46
CA ASN A 271 -4.56 -3.00 -58.47
C ASN A 271 -4.48 -4.43 -57.88
N GLY A 272 -4.42 -4.55 -56.55
CA GLY A 272 -4.39 -5.81 -55.82
C GLY A 272 -5.79 -6.41 -55.56
N TYR A 273 -5.84 -7.42 -54.70
CA TYR A 273 -7.06 -8.12 -54.32
C TYR A 273 -6.98 -8.57 -52.84
N PRO A 274 -8.11 -8.88 -52.18
CA PRO A 274 -9.49 -8.98 -52.68
C PRO A 274 -10.29 -7.67 -52.71
N ASP A 275 -9.90 -6.65 -51.97
CA ASP A 275 -10.70 -5.46 -51.71
C ASP A 275 -10.23 -4.22 -52.51
N GLY A 276 -9.02 -4.25 -53.09
CA GLY A 276 -8.48 -3.17 -53.92
C GLY A 276 -8.04 -1.95 -53.09
N LEU A 277 -7.48 -2.21 -51.91
CA LEU A 277 -7.00 -1.19 -50.99
C LEU A 277 -5.81 -0.43 -51.57
N LYS A 278 -5.73 0.86 -51.29
CA LYS A 278 -4.68 1.77 -51.82
C LYS A 278 -3.81 2.33 -50.73
N GLU A 279 -2.51 2.37 -50.99
CA GLU A 279 -1.50 3.03 -50.16
C GLU A 279 -1.61 2.63 -48.67
N GLU A 280 -1.77 3.61 -47.78
CA GLU A 280 -1.83 3.44 -46.32
C GLU A 280 -3.12 2.75 -45.83
N ASN A 281 -4.10 2.52 -46.69
CA ASN A 281 -5.28 1.73 -46.31
C ASN A 281 -4.94 0.24 -46.20
N ILE A 282 -3.82 -0.20 -46.79
CA ILE A 282 -3.28 -1.54 -46.60
C ILE A 282 -2.48 -1.53 -45.29
N PRO A 283 -2.78 -2.39 -44.31
CA PRO A 283 -1.98 -2.45 -43.08
C PRO A 283 -0.51 -2.77 -43.36
N ILE A 284 0.41 -2.15 -42.63
CA ILE A 284 1.86 -2.31 -42.85
C ILE A 284 2.30 -3.78 -42.79
N CYS A 285 1.73 -4.59 -41.90
CA CYS A 285 2.01 -6.02 -41.82
C CYS A 285 1.69 -6.75 -43.14
N ALA A 286 0.56 -6.46 -43.78
CA ALA A 286 0.20 -7.03 -45.06
C ALA A 286 1.10 -6.53 -46.20
N GLN A 287 1.48 -5.25 -46.20
CA GLN A 287 2.40 -4.69 -47.20
C GLN A 287 3.78 -5.36 -47.17
N VAL A 288 4.33 -5.57 -45.96
CA VAL A 288 5.64 -6.19 -45.77
C VAL A 288 5.60 -7.66 -46.19
N VAL A 289 4.59 -8.40 -45.74
CA VAL A 289 4.42 -9.82 -46.10
C VAL A 289 4.22 -9.98 -47.61
N SER A 290 3.49 -9.06 -48.26
CA SER A 290 3.35 -9.05 -49.73
C SER A 290 4.69 -8.98 -50.45
N MET A 291 5.62 -8.13 -49.97
CA MET A 291 6.95 -8.00 -50.55
C MET A 291 7.81 -9.23 -50.28
N ALA A 292 7.72 -9.78 -49.06
CA ALA A 292 8.45 -10.99 -48.67
C ALA A 292 8.01 -12.20 -49.49
N ASP A 293 6.70 -12.42 -49.67
CA ASP A 293 6.14 -13.50 -50.48
C ASP A 293 6.57 -13.37 -51.95
N VAL A 294 6.49 -12.17 -52.54
CA VAL A 294 6.92 -11.96 -53.93
C VAL A 294 8.41 -12.23 -54.13
N TYR A 295 9.26 -11.81 -53.18
CA TYR A 295 10.69 -12.07 -53.25
C TYR A 295 10.98 -13.58 -53.15
N ASP A 296 10.35 -14.29 -52.21
CA ASP A 296 10.55 -15.74 -52.09
C ASP A 296 10.03 -16.48 -53.33
N ALA A 297 8.86 -16.10 -53.84
CA ALA A 297 8.27 -16.66 -55.05
C ALA A 297 9.18 -16.54 -56.30
N PHE A 298 10.05 -15.54 -56.35
CA PHE A 298 11.03 -15.37 -57.44
C PHE A 298 12.32 -16.15 -57.23
N THR A 299 12.73 -16.37 -55.99
CA THR A 299 14.02 -16.99 -55.67
C THR A 299 13.91 -18.50 -55.39
N SER A 300 12.72 -18.99 -55.09
CA SER A 300 12.39 -20.40 -54.88
C SER A 300 12.07 -21.15 -56.18
N GLU A 301 12.46 -22.42 -56.29
CA GLU A 301 12.07 -23.28 -57.41
C GLU A 301 10.59 -23.72 -57.26
N ARG A 302 9.78 -23.56 -58.32
CA ARG A 302 8.39 -24.02 -58.36
C ARG A 302 8.18 -24.95 -59.56
N CYS A 303 7.22 -25.87 -59.48
CA CYS A 303 6.91 -26.90 -60.50
C CYS A 303 6.81 -26.38 -61.96
N TYR A 304 6.56 -25.08 -62.16
CA TYR A 304 6.28 -24.47 -63.46
C TYR A 304 7.19 -23.29 -63.84
N LYS A 305 8.19 -22.92 -63.02
CA LYS A 305 9.05 -21.74 -63.28
C LYS A 305 10.46 -21.93 -62.71
N ARG A 306 11.50 -21.63 -63.52
CA ARG A 306 12.89 -21.51 -63.03
C ARG A 306 13.00 -20.32 -62.07
N SER A 307 13.74 -20.50 -60.97
CA SER A 307 14.07 -19.42 -60.03
C SER A 307 14.95 -18.36 -60.69
N TYR A 308 14.75 -17.11 -60.30
CA TYR A 308 15.61 -15.99 -60.64
C TYR A 308 16.77 -15.91 -59.65
N THR A 309 17.88 -15.30 -60.08
CA THR A 309 18.95 -14.95 -59.14
C THR A 309 18.49 -13.86 -58.17
N HIS A 310 19.12 -13.77 -56.99
CA HIS A 310 18.89 -12.70 -56.02
C HIS A 310 18.88 -11.31 -56.67
N ASP A 311 19.89 -11.00 -57.47
CA ASP A 311 20.06 -9.69 -58.10
C ASP A 311 18.96 -9.38 -59.14
N GLU A 312 18.47 -10.41 -59.84
CA GLU A 312 17.35 -10.27 -60.78
C GLU A 312 16.03 -10.05 -60.04
N ALA A 313 15.74 -10.84 -59.00
CA ALA A 313 14.52 -10.69 -58.19
C ALA A 313 14.41 -9.29 -57.58
N ILE A 314 15.50 -8.78 -57.01
CA ILE A 314 15.56 -7.42 -56.44
C ILE A 314 15.30 -6.36 -57.53
N LYS A 315 15.90 -6.49 -58.71
CA LYS A 315 15.68 -5.55 -59.83
C LYS A 315 14.23 -5.56 -60.30
N MET A 316 13.62 -6.73 -60.46
CA MET A 316 12.22 -6.86 -60.89
C MET A 316 11.27 -6.19 -59.89
N ILE A 317 11.51 -6.37 -58.59
CA ILE A 317 10.72 -5.73 -57.53
C ILE A 317 10.87 -4.21 -57.56
N ILE A 318 12.10 -3.70 -57.69
CA ILE A 318 12.38 -2.25 -57.73
C ILE A 318 11.77 -1.59 -58.97
N ASN A 319 11.78 -2.27 -60.11
CA ASN A 319 11.24 -1.77 -61.37
C ASN A 319 9.70 -1.84 -61.43
N GLY A 320 9.03 -2.43 -60.44
CA GLY A 320 7.57 -2.53 -60.38
C GLY A 320 6.99 -3.62 -61.30
N GLU A 321 7.79 -4.57 -61.77
CA GLU A 321 7.35 -5.65 -62.67
C GLU A 321 6.35 -6.61 -62.00
N CYS A 322 6.25 -6.58 -60.67
CA CYS A 322 5.36 -7.39 -59.83
C CYS A 322 4.29 -6.55 -59.08
N GLY A 323 4.04 -5.33 -59.56
CA GLY A 323 3.11 -4.38 -58.98
C GLY A 323 3.78 -3.33 -58.09
N ALA A 324 3.01 -2.33 -57.67
CA ALA A 324 3.50 -1.24 -56.84
C ALA A 324 3.62 -1.66 -55.37
N PHE A 325 4.77 -1.39 -54.77
CA PHE A 325 5.00 -1.50 -53.33
C PHE A 325 5.23 -0.13 -52.71
N ASN A 326 5.08 -0.06 -51.38
CA ASN A 326 5.41 1.12 -50.62
C ASN A 326 6.87 1.54 -50.88
N PRO A 327 7.13 2.80 -51.26
CA PRO A 327 8.49 3.29 -51.53
C PRO A 327 9.45 3.10 -50.35
N LEU A 328 8.97 3.16 -49.11
CA LEU A 328 9.77 2.90 -47.92
C LEU A 328 10.24 1.45 -47.86
N LEU A 329 9.36 0.49 -48.17
CA LEU A 329 9.71 -0.93 -48.20
C LEU A 329 10.68 -1.25 -49.34
N ILE A 330 10.55 -0.58 -50.49
CA ILE A 330 11.54 -0.69 -51.57
C ILE A 330 12.92 -0.20 -51.11
N GLN A 331 12.97 0.87 -50.31
CA GLN A 331 14.21 1.34 -49.72
C GLN A 331 14.77 0.35 -48.69
N CYS A 332 13.93 -0.21 -47.82
CA CYS A 332 14.33 -1.27 -46.88
C CYS A 332 14.96 -2.45 -47.63
N LEU A 333 14.29 -2.95 -48.67
CA LEU A 333 14.76 -4.08 -49.47
C LEU A 333 16.15 -3.82 -50.07
N LYS A 334 16.40 -2.60 -50.58
CA LYS A 334 17.72 -2.20 -51.08
C LYS A 334 18.78 -2.22 -49.97
N ASN A 335 18.46 -1.70 -48.79
CA ASN A 335 19.40 -1.62 -47.67
C ASN A 335 19.75 -3.02 -47.13
N ILE A 336 18.78 -3.94 -47.07
CA ILE A 336 19.00 -5.29 -46.55
C ILE A 336 19.50 -6.30 -47.60
N SER A 337 19.50 -5.97 -48.90
CA SER A 337 19.75 -6.91 -50.01
C SER A 337 20.93 -7.86 -49.78
N ASN A 338 22.09 -7.34 -49.36
CA ASN A 338 23.28 -8.16 -49.11
C ASN A 338 23.09 -9.12 -47.92
N ARG A 339 22.54 -8.61 -46.80
CA ARG A 339 22.23 -9.41 -45.60
C ARG A 339 21.19 -10.48 -45.90
N LEU A 340 20.17 -10.14 -46.70
CA LEU A 340 19.12 -11.05 -47.13
C LEU A 340 19.69 -12.27 -47.86
N LYS A 341 20.65 -12.04 -48.76
CA LYS A 341 21.34 -13.11 -49.50
C LYS A 341 22.15 -14.03 -48.57
N GLU A 342 22.77 -13.48 -47.53
CA GLU A 342 23.52 -14.27 -46.55
C GLU A 342 22.61 -15.08 -45.64
N SER A 343 21.56 -14.44 -45.08
CA SER A 343 20.60 -15.06 -44.16
C SER A 343 19.86 -16.25 -44.77
N LEU A 344 19.53 -16.20 -46.06
CA LEU A 344 18.83 -17.29 -46.75
C LEU A 344 19.75 -18.46 -47.16
N ASN A 345 21.08 -18.28 -47.14
CA ASN A 345 22.07 -19.31 -47.50
C ASN A 345 22.57 -20.13 -46.29
N ILE A 346 22.36 -19.64 -45.07
CA ILE A 346 22.75 -20.35 -43.84
C ILE A 346 21.62 -21.34 -43.51
N GLY A 347 21.90 -22.64 -43.62
CA GLY A 347 20.96 -23.69 -43.23
C GLY A 347 20.40 -23.48 -41.82
N LEU A 348 19.08 -23.69 -41.70
CA LEU A 348 18.16 -23.24 -40.65
C LEU A 348 18.35 -23.85 -39.24
N GLU A 349 19.54 -24.35 -38.89
CA GLU A 349 19.82 -24.91 -37.56
C GLU A 349 20.16 -23.84 -36.49
N LYS A 350 20.05 -22.54 -36.82
CA LYS A 350 20.55 -21.44 -35.97
C LYS A 350 19.68 -20.17 -35.95
N TYR A 351 18.34 -20.27 -36.03
CA TYR A 351 17.53 -19.11 -35.61
C TYR A 351 17.60 -19.02 -34.08
N ASP A 352 18.42 -18.10 -33.57
CA ASP A 352 18.67 -17.99 -32.14
C ASP A 352 17.54 -17.21 -31.46
N TYR A 353 16.49 -17.93 -31.08
CA TYR A 353 15.35 -17.39 -30.32
C TYR A 353 15.79 -16.74 -29.00
N HIS A 354 17.01 -17.01 -28.53
CA HIS A 354 17.55 -16.37 -27.34
C HIS A 354 17.77 -14.88 -27.57
N ASP A 355 18.35 -14.48 -28.70
CA ASP A 355 18.65 -13.07 -29.01
C ASP A 355 17.36 -12.25 -29.16
N GLU A 356 16.35 -12.80 -29.84
CA GLU A 356 15.03 -12.17 -29.97
C GLU A 356 14.35 -12.03 -28.60
N SER A 357 14.42 -13.06 -27.76
CA SER A 357 13.87 -13.01 -26.39
C SER A 357 14.57 -11.95 -25.54
N LEU A 358 15.89 -11.80 -25.68
CA LEU A 358 16.67 -10.80 -24.95
C LEU A 358 16.30 -9.37 -25.37
N GLN A 359 16.05 -9.14 -26.67
CA GLN A 359 15.61 -7.83 -27.16
C GLN A 359 14.21 -7.46 -26.66
N ILE A 360 13.27 -8.41 -26.68
CA ILE A 360 11.92 -8.20 -26.12
C ILE A 360 12.01 -7.94 -24.61
N VAL A 361 12.89 -8.64 -23.89
CA VAL A 361 13.11 -8.41 -22.46
C VAL A 361 13.65 -7.00 -22.23
N ASP A 362 14.67 -6.57 -22.96
CA ASP A 362 15.24 -5.23 -22.82
C ASP A 362 14.20 -4.14 -23.15
N GLU A 363 13.38 -4.32 -24.18
CA GLU A 363 12.27 -3.43 -24.48
C GLU A 363 11.23 -3.38 -23.36
N VAL A 364 10.84 -4.53 -22.80
CA VAL A 364 9.90 -4.60 -21.67
C VAL A 364 10.49 -3.92 -20.43
N LEU A 365 11.80 -4.06 -20.19
CA LEU A 365 12.49 -3.43 -19.07
C LEU A 365 12.62 -1.92 -19.24
N THR A 366 12.92 -1.45 -20.45
CA THR A 366 13.03 -0.02 -20.78
C THR A 366 11.67 0.66 -20.78
N THR A 367 10.67 0.10 -21.47
CA THR A 367 9.31 0.66 -21.62
C THR A 367 8.59 0.77 -20.27
N ASN A 368 8.76 -0.21 -19.38
CA ASN A 368 8.15 -0.17 -18.06
C ASN A 368 8.93 0.69 -17.04
N ASN A 369 9.97 1.43 -17.47
CA ASN A 369 10.87 2.16 -16.58
C ASN A 369 11.37 1.29 -15.42
N LEU A 370 11.59 -0.02 -15.68
CA LEU A 370 12.18 -0.93 -14.69
C LEU A 370 13.69 -0.68 -14.51
N GLN A 371 14.25 0.29 -15.26
CA GLN A 371 15.47 1.00 -14.90
C GLN A 371 15.22 1.89 -13.68
N PHE A 372 15.17 1.26 -12.51
CA PHE A 372 15.06 1.96 -11.23
C PHE A 372 16.38 2.64 -10.86
N SER A 373 16.67 3.77 -11.50
CA SER A 373 17.54 4.82 -10.94
C SER A 373 16.75 6.03 -10.43
N TYR A 374 15.49 5.82 -10.05
CA TYR A 374 14.64 6.88 -9.49
C TYR A 374 14.24 6.65 -8.03
N ASN A 375 14.53 5.48 -7.45
CA ASN A 375 13.88 5.12 -6.19
C ASN A 375 14.51 5.74 -4.96
N THR A 376 15.78 6.13 -4.95
CA THR A 376 16.42 6.48 -3.69
C THR A 376 16.15 7.89 -3.22
N HIS A 377 16.15 8.87 -4.14
CA HIS A 377 15.77 10.23 -3.81
C HIS A 377 14.31 10.29 -3.36
N TYR A 378 13.43 9.54 -4.02
CA TYR A 378 12.03 9.42 -3.60
C TYR A 378 11.87 8.59 -2.33
N LEU A 379 12.62 7.51 -2.11
CA LEU A 379 12.56 6.75 -0.85
C LEU A 379 13.06 7.58 0.31
N LEU A 380 14.16 8.33 0.17
CA LEU A 380 14.66 9.18 1.23
C LEU A 380 13.74 10.39 1.43
N PHE A 381 13.25 11.03 0.36
CA PHE A 381 12.26 12.10 0.44
C PHE A 381 10.99 11.60 1.12
N PHE A 382 10.42 10.47 0.70
CA PHE A 382 9.25 9.87 1.32
C PHE A 382 9.54 9.40 2.74
N GLU A 383 10.73 8.85 3.05
CA GLU A 383 11.12 8.53 4.43
C GLU A 383 11.25 9.78 5.31
N GLN A 384 11.76 10.90 4.78
CA GLN A 384 11.84 12.18 5.48
C GLN A 384 10.47 12.80 5.70
N GLU A 385 9.64 12.88 4.67
CA GLU A 385 8.27 13.39 4.77
C GLU A 385 7.43 12.49 5.70
N LYS A 386 7.63 11.17 5.65
CA LYS A 386 7.03 10.21 6.60
C LYS A 386 7.50 10.44 8.02
N ARG A 387 8.80 10.66 8.24
CA ARG A 387 9.35 11.00 9.57
C ARG A 387 8.75 12.29 10.08
N LYS A 388 8.76 13.38 9.30
CA LYS A 388 8.11 14.65 9.67
C LYS A 388 6.64 14.44 10.02
N PHE A 389 5.89 13.76 9.16
CA PHE A 389 4.47 13.49 9.38
C PHE A 389 4.18 12.73 10.68
N PHE A 390 5.04 11.77 11.06
CA PHE A 390 4.88 10.98 12.29
C PHE A 390 5.59 11.56 13.53
N GLU A 391 6.58 12.43 13.38
CA GLU A 391 7.30 13.13 14.46
C GLU A 391 6.56 14.39 14.92
N GLU A 392 6.01 15.18 13.99
CA GLU A 392 5.35 16.46 14.30
C GLU A 392 4.05 16.29 15.12
N ASN A 393 3.48 15.09 15.17
CA ASN A 393 2.36 14.82 16.07
C ASN A 393 2.48 13.40 16.62
N SER A 394 2.81 13.31 17.90
CA SER A 394 3.01 12.11 18.72
C SER A 394 2.16 10.92 18.26
N THR A 395 2.81 9.83 17.83
CA THR A 395 2.18 8.60 17.32
C THR A 395 1.59 7.72 18.44
N SER A 396 0.72 8.29 19.28
CA SER A 396 -0.16 7.50 20.13
C SER A 396 -1.42 7.12 19.36
N GLY A 397 -1.41 5.99 18.63
CA GLY A 397 -2.62 5.49 17.99
C GLY A 397 -2.44 4.49 16.86
N ILE A 398 -3.30 4.59 15.84
CA ILE A 398 -3.26 3.76 14.63
C ILE A 398 -2.66 4.59 13.50
N SER A 399 -1.72 4.03 12.76
CA SER A 399 -1.17 4.63 11.55
C SER A 399 -1.21 3.64 10.40
N PHE A 400 -1.23 4.14 9.18
CA PHE A 400 -1.12 3.31 8.00
C PHE A 400 -0.26 3.98 6.93
N GLU A 401 0.27 3.12 6.06
CA GLU A 401 1.08 3.45 4.92
C GLU A 401 0.57 2.60 3.76
N PHE A 402 0.21 3.25 2.65
CA PHE A 402 -0.17 2.57 1.43
C PHE A 402 0.85 2.89 0.34
N ASP A 403 1.44 1.84 -0.20
CA ASP A 403 2.37 1.89 -1.32
C ASP A 403 1.63 1.55 -2.62
N MET A 404 1.59 2.51 -3.55
CA MET A 404 0.88 2.36 -4.83
C MET A 404 1.56 1.38 -5.77
N LEU A 405 2.89 1.28 -5.73
CA LEU A 405 3.65 0.39 -6.61
C LEU A 405 3.49 -1.05 -6.16
N LEU A 406 3.68 -1.29 -4.86
CA LEU A 406 3.61 -2.61 -4.26
C LEU A 406 2.19 -3.08 -3.96
N HIS A 407 1.18 -2.22 -4.15
CA HIS A 407 -0.22 -2.50 -3.82
C HIS A 407 -0.36 -3.07 -2.39
N LYS A 408 0.34 -2.43 -1.45
CA LYS A 408 0.53 -2.91 -0.08
C LYS A 408 0.12 -1.84 0.92
N VAL A 409 -0.78 -2.20 1.84
CA VAL A 409 -1.10 -1.38 3.01
C VAL A 409 -0.40 -1.97 4.23
N GLN A 410 0.43 -1.18 4.90
CA GLN A 410 0.96 -1.49 6.21
C GLN A 410 0.20 -0.70 7.27
N VAL A 411 -0.40 -1.38 8.23
CA VAL A 411 -1.09 -0.76 9.36
C VAL A 411 -0.31 -1.05 10.64
N ILE A 412 -0.05 0.00 11.41
CA ILE A 412 0.51 -0.11 12.75
C ILE A 412 -0.58 0.31 13.73
N ASN A 413 -1.10 -0.66 14.49
CA ASN A 413 -2.09 -0.43 15.53
C ASN A 413 -1.43 -0.54 16.91
N ASN A 414 -1.06 0.60 17.50
CA ASN A 414 -0.42 0.63 18.83
C ASN A 414 -1.38 0.25 19.97
N TYR A 415 -2.69 0.10 19.70
CA TYR A 415 -3.67 -0.40 20.66
C TYR A 415 -3.79 -1.94 20.69
N ALA A 416 -3.15 -2.64 19.75
CA ALA A 416 -3.17 -4.11 19.67
C ALA A 416 -2.04 -4.74 20.51
N PRO A 417 -2.21 -6.01 20.98
CA PRO A 417 -1.12 -6.78 21.60
C PRO A 417 0.11 -6.85 20.70
N SER A 418 1.31 -7.02 21.29
CA SER A 418 2.62 -6.99 20.59
C SER A 418 2.63 -7.77 19.28
N ASP A 419 2.01 -8.94 19.27
CA ASP A 419 2.04 -9.89 18.16
C ASP A 419 1.17 -9.45 16.97
N TYR A 420 0.28 -8.47 17.18
CA TYR A 420 -0.68 -7.96 16.19
C TYR A 420 -0.52 -6.46 15.91
N ARG A 421 0.51 -5.81 16.48
CA ARG A 421 0.75 -4.37 16.32
C ARG A 421 1.02 -3.96 14.88
N LYS A 422 1.71 -4.80 14.11
CA LYS A 422 2.07 -4.53 12.72
C LYS A 422 1.39 -5.54 11.80
N GLN A 423 0.49 -5.04 10.97
CA GLN A 423 -0.20 -5.83 9.96
C GLN A 423 0.22 -5.37 8.58
N ILE A 424 0.60 -6.31 7.72
CA ILE A 424 0.92 -6.07 6.31
C ILE A 424 -0.19 -6.74 5.51
N ILE A 425 -0.93 -5.94 4.74
CA ILE A 425 -2.07 -6.39 3.94
C ILE A 425 -1.73 -6.15 2.47
N TYR A 426 -1.81 -7.20 1.66
CA TYR A 426 -1.67 -7.12 0.21
C TYR A 426 -3.06 -6.95 -0.39
N THR A 427 -3.31 -5.89 -1.15
CA THR A 427 -4.66 -5.55 -1.60
C THR A 427 -5.14 -6.48 -2.71
N LEU A 428 -5.80 -7.57 -2.32
CA LEU A 428 -6.68 -8.33 -3.23
C LEU A 428 -8.09 -8.59 -2.65
N LYS A 429 -8.42 -8.17 -1.42
CA LYS A 429 -9.80 -8.00 -0.92
C LYS A 429 -9.86 -7.34 0.47
N ASN A 430 -10.99 -6.70 0.77
CA ASN A 430 -11.35 -5.98 2.01
C ASN A 430 -11.09 -6.78 3.31
N GLU A 431 -9.90 -6.68 3.88
CA GLU A 431 -9.58 -7.27 5.20
C GLU A 431 -9.39 -6.23 6.31
N LEU A 432 -9.45 -4.94 5.99
CA LEU A 432 -9.30 -3.84 6.93
C LEU A 432 -10.62 -3.56 7.67
N LYS A 433 -10.93 -4.34 8.71
CA LYS A 433 -12.14 -4.19 9.57
C LYS A 433 -12.18 -2.91 10.44
N LEU A 434 -11.29 -1.94 10.18
CA LEU A 434 -11.17 -0.72 10.97
C LEU A 434 -12.18 0.36 10.57
N LEU A 435 -12.54 0.43 9.29
CA LEU A 435 -13.50 1.39 8.74
C LEU A 435 -14.73 0.66 8.20
N SER A 436 -15.88 1.33 8.22
CA SER A 436 -17.05 0.87 7.49
C SER A 436 -16.78 0.91 5.97
N ASN A 437 -17.50 0.10 5.18
CA ASN A 437 -17.37 0.14 3.72
C ASN A 437 -17.67 1.53 3.16
N GLU A 438 -18.63 2.26 3.75
CA GLU A 438 -19.01 3.60 3.32
C GLU A 438 -17.91 4.64 3.61
N ASP A 439 -17.29 4.57 4.80
CA ASP A 439 -16.18 5.45 5.16
C ASP A 439 -14.92 5.14 4.36
N TRP A 440 -14.72 3.87 4.00
CA TRP A 440 -13.64 3.45 3.10
C TRP A 440 -13.80 4.02 1.69
N GLU A 441 -14.99 3.94 1.10
CA GLU A 441 -15.26 4.54 -0.22
C GLU A 441 -15.09 6.07 -0.22
N LYS A 442 -15.56 6.73 0.85
CA LYS A 442 -15.35 8.17 1.05
C LYS A 442 -13.87 8.51 1.14
N LEU A 443 -13.08 7.74 1.90
CA LEU A 443 -11.65 7.91 2.02
C LEU A 443 -10.94 7.78 0.67
N VAL A 444 -11.21 6.71 -0.08
CA VAL A 444 -10.61 6.47 -1.41
C VAL A 444 -10.96 7.61 -2.37
N LYS A 445 -12.21 8.07 -2.39
CA LYS A 445 -12.63 9.20 -3.21
C LYS A 445 -11.88 10.48 -2.84
N ARG A 446 -11.62 10.70 -1.55
CA ARG A 446 -10.91 11.89 -1.05
C ARG A 446 -9.43 11.86 -1.43
N VAL A 447 -8.76 10.73 -1.24
CA VAL A 447 -7.37 10.51 -1.66
C VAL A 447 -7.21 10.78 -3.16
N ARG A 448 -8.10 10.23 -3.99
CA ARG A 448 -8.10 10.46 -5.45
C ARG A 448 -8.35 11.91 -5.87
N SER A 449 -8.91 12.73 -4.98
CA SER A 449 -9.15 14.15 -5.23
C SER A 449 -8.01 15.07 -4.77
N THR A 450 -6.96 14.53 -4.14
CA THR A 450 -5.79 15.31 -3.75
C THR A 450 -4.95 15.73 -4.96
N THR A 451 -4.24 16.85 -4.84
CA THR A 451 -3.25 17.32 -5.82
C THR A 451 -1.91 17.55 -5.12
N ARG A 452 -0.85 17.80 -5.89
CA ARG A 452 0.48 18.08 -5.32
C ARG A 452 0.48 19.32 -4.42
N GLU A 453 -0.29 20.35 -4.75
CA GLU A 453 -0.41 21.59 -3.98
C GLU A 453 -1.34 21.44 -2.77
N LYS A 454 -2.26 20.48 -2.83
CA LYS A 454 -3.21 20.15 -1.75
C LYS A 454 -3.20 18.65 -1.49
N ASN A 455 -2.10 18.22 -0.90
CA ASN A 455 -1.76 16.82 -0.68
C ASN A 455 -2.25 16.27 0.66
N THR A 456 -2.70 17.14 1.57
CA THR A 456 -3.16 16.80 2.92
C THR A 456 -4.65 17.06 3.11
N PHE A 457 -5.30 16.19 3.86
CA PHE A 457 -6.65 16.42 4.35
C PHE A 457 -6.87 15.80 5.72
N THR A 458 -7.96 16.21 6.36
CA THR A 458 -8.32 15.79 7.70
C THR A 458 -9.82 15.60 7.79
N GLU A 459 -10.26 14.51 8.41
CA GLU A 459 -11.66 14.16 8.59
C GLU A 459 -11.89 13.55 9.98
N GLU A 460 -13.10 13.65 10.51
CA GLU A 460 -13.50 12.97 11.74
C GLU A 460 -14.18 11.64 11.37
N VAL A 461 -13.69 10.54 11.95
CA VAL A 461 -14.16 9.19 11.65
C VAL A 461 -14.40 8.40 12.93
N LEU A 462 -15.34 7.46 12.91
CA LEU A 462 -15.65 6.60 14.04
C LEU A 462 -15.01 5.22 13.83
N LEU A 463 -14.09 4.83 14.72
CA LEU A 463 -13.37 3.56 14.63
C LEU A 463 -13.80 2.59 15.73
N LYS A 464 -13.87 1.31 15.40
CA LYS A 464 -14.04 0.23 16.40
C LYS A 464 -12.67 -0.18 16.94
N ILE A 465 -12.39 0.15 18.21
CA ILE A 465 -11.14 -0.21 18.91
C ILE A 465 -11.48 -1.01 20.16
N ASN A 466 -10.92 -2.22 20.28
CA ASN A 466 -11.09 -3.12 21.44
C ASN A 466 -12.56 -3.27 21.88
N ASP A 467 -13.45 -3.41 20.87
CA ASP A 467 -14.91 -3.53 20.95
C ASP A 467 -15.67 -2.30 21.51
N SER A 468 -15.16 -1.10 21.26
CA SER A 468 -15.88 0.15 21.50
C SER A 468 -15.67 1.12 20.33
N TYR A 469 -16.71 1.87 19.97
CA TYR A 469 -16.62 2.90 18.93
C TYR A 469 -16.06 4.20 19.51
N ARG A 470 -14.99 4.71 18.90
CA ARG A 470 -14.27 5.90 19.36
C ARG A 470 -14.03 6.87 18.21
N TRP A 471 -14.22 8.16 18.48
CA TRP A 471 -14.03 9.24 17.50
C TRP A 471 -12.55 9.51 17.33
N HIS A 472 -12.11 9.46 16.08
CA HIS A 472 -10.74 9.72 15.70
C HIS A 472 -10.69 10.82 14.65
N LYS A 473 -9.67 11.65 14.74
CA LYS A 473 -9.28 12.57 13.69
C LYS A 473 -8.34 11.81 12.76
N LEU A 474 -8.82 11.53 11.56
CA LEU A 474 -8.01 10.95 10.51
C LEU A 474 -7.27 12.08 9.79
N ILE A 475 -5.95 12.02 9.79
CA ILE A 475 -5.08 12.91 9.02
C ILE A 475 -4.43 12.05 7.95
N VAL A 476 -4.51 12.49 6.70
CA VAL A 476 -3.95 11.78 5.54
C VAL A 476 -3.13 12.75 4.72
N GLU A 477 -1.99 12.25 4.25
CA GLU A 477 -1.11 12.94 3.33
C GLU A 477 -0.77 12.04 2.14
N THR A 478 -0.90 12.58 0.93
CA THR A 478 -0.45 11.94 -0.31
C THR A 478 0.95 12.44 -0.66
N LEU A 479 1.86 11.52 -0.95
CA LEU A 479 3.24 11.83 -1.28
C LEU A 479 3.44 11.73 -2.78
N TRP A 480 3.91 12.82 -3.38
CA TRP A 480 4.02 12.98 -4.84
C TRP A 480 5.48 13.00 -5.27
N PRO A 481 5.85 12.25 -6.32
CA PRO A 481 7.12 12.45 -6.99
C PRO A 481 7.13 13.79 -7.77
N GLU A 482 8.29 14.24 -8.26
CA GLU A 482 8.40 15.50 -8.99
C GLU A 482 7.57 15.53 -10.27
N ASN A 483 7.37 14.37 -10.91
CA ASN A 483 6.52 14.19 -12.09
C ASN A 483 5.62 12.95 -11.90
N GLY A 484 4.29 13.10 -12.05
CA GLY A 484 3.36 11.97 -12.09
C GLY A 484 2.25 12.00 -11.03
N SER A 485 1.65 10.83 -10.78
CA SER A 485 0.63 10.62 -9.74
C SER A 485 1.26 10.35 -8.38
N TYR A 486 0.51 10.51 -7.27
CA TYR A 486 1.02 10.19 -5.94
C TYR A 486 1.49 8.73 -5.86
N ALA A 487 2.64 8.52 -5.22
CA ALA A 487 3.29 7.21 -5.12
C ALA A 487 2.99 6.51 -3.79
N GLN A 488 2.73 7.29 -2.72
CA GLN A 488 2.40 6.77 -1.40
C GLN A 488 1.29 7.58 -0.74
N VAL A 489 0.56 6.93 0.17
CA VAL A 489 -0.43 7.56 1.03
C VAL A 489 -0.11 7.18 2.46
N ILE A 490 0.15 8.17 3.30
CA ILE A 490 0.38 7.97 4.73
C ILE A 490 -0.78 8.56 5.51
N GLY A 491 -1.13 7.91 6.63
CA GLY A 491 -2.21 8.41 7.46
C GLY A 491 -2.07 7.99 8.91
N LYS A 492 -2.71 8.77 9.79
CA LYS A 492 -2.79 8.49 11.21
C LYS A 492 -4.17 8.83 11.76
N PHE A 493 -4.59 8.06 12.75
CA PHE A 493 -5.80 8.26 13.51
C PHE A 493 -5.42 8.75 14.90
N ILE A 494 -5.80 9.99 15.21
CA ILE A 494 -5.62 10.58 16.54
C ILE A 494 -6.93 10.40 17.29
N ASP A 495 -6.89 9.78 18.47
CA ASP A 495 -8.07 9.65 19.32
C ASP A 495 -8.45 11.04 19.85
N ILE A 496 -9.55 11.59 19.31
CA ILE A 496 -10.13 12.88 19.72
C ILE A 496 -11.44 12.66 20.47
N HIS A 497 -11.71 11.43 20.88
CA HIS A 497 -13.01 11.05 21.39
C HIS A 497 -13.38 11.83 22.64
N ASN A 498 -12.41 12.02 23.52
CA ASN A 498 -12.59 12.82 24.72
C ASN A 498 -12.72 14.31 24.38
N ASP A 499 -12.03 14.83 23.37
CA ASP A 499 -12.17 16.24 22.99
C ASP A 499 -13.54 16.53 22.36
N VAL A 500 -14.01 15.67 21.46
CA VAL A 500 -15.33 15.77 20.82
C VAL A 500 -16.44 15.67 21.87
N LEU A 501 -16.30 14.75 22.82
CA LEU A 501 -17.26 14.60 23.91
C LEU A 501 -17.22 15.78 24.87
N ASN A 502 -16.04 16.31 25.21
CA ASN A 502 -15.89 17.49 26.06
C ASN A 502 -16.46 18.74 25.40
N VAL A 503 -16.17 19.01 24.13
CA VAL A 503 -16.74 20.13 23.39
C VAL A 503 -18.27 19.99 23.28
N GLY A 504 -18.76 18.77 23.09
CA GLY A 504 -20.19 18.46 23.16
C GLY A 504 -20.78 18.78 24.54
N LEU A 505 -20.14 18.32 25.61
CA LEU A 505 -20.58 18.48 27.00
C LEU A 505 -20.46 19.92 27.51
N GLU A 506 -19.40 20.65 27.16
CA GLU A 506 -19.21 22.08 27.46
C GLU A 506 -20.25 22.93 26.72
N LYS A 507 -20.53 22.65 25.44
CA LYS A 507 -21.63 23.32 24.72
C LYS A 507 -23.00 23.00 25.32
N ILE A 508 -23.21 21.78 25.83
CA ILE A 508 -24.43 21.40 26.57
C ILE A 508 -24.50 22.12 27.93
N ASN A 509 -23.37 22.37 28.59
CA ASN A 509 -23.32 23.01 29.90
C ASN A 509 -23.38 24.56 29.82
N ASN A 510 -22.89 25.18 28.72
CA ASN A 510 -22.77 26.64 28.58
C ASN A 510 -23.84 27.31 27.70
N SER A 511 -24.76 26.56 27.08
CA SER A 511 -25.79 27.18 26.23
C SER A 511 -26.97 27.73 27.06
N ASN A 512 -27.06 29.06 27.18
CA ASN A 512 -28.28 29.73 27.68
C ASN A 512 -29.44 29.71 26.67
N ASP A 513 -29.19 29.30 25.41
CA ASP A 513 -30.21 29.13 24.37
C ASP A 513 -30.44 27.65 24.02
N VAL A 514 -31.47 27.07 24.63
CA VAL A 514 -31.97 25.71 24.43
C VAL A 514 -32.23 25.38 22.96
N ARG A 515 -32.65 26.36 22.16
CA ARG A 515 -32.98 26.14 20.76
C ARG A 515 -31.73 25.81 19.96
N SER A 516 -30.67 26.60 20.14
CA SER A 516 -29.36 26.38 19.52
C SER A 516 -28.76 25.03 19.93
N LEU A 517 -28.88 24.67 21.21
CA LEU A 517 -28.44 23.38 21.74
C LEU A 517 -29.11 22.20 21.04
N ILE A 518 -30.44 22.24 20.89
CA ILE A 518 -31.18 21.15 20.24
C ILE A 518 -30.91 21.09 18.74
N LEU A 519 -30.80 22.24 18.06
CA LEU A 519 -30.45 22.29 16.64
C LEU A 519 -29.07 21.67 16.40
N ASN A 520 -28.08 21.99 17.23
CA ASN A 520 -26.74 21.41 17.16
C ASN A 520 -26.74 19.92 17.49
N LEU A 521 -27.48 19.46 18.50
CA LEU A 521 -27.53 18.02 18.80
C LEU A 521 -28.23 17.24 17.67
N LYS A 522 -29.19 17.85 16.98
CA LYS A 522 -29.86 17.22 15.82
C LYS A 522 -28.99 17.12 14.58
N THR A 523 -27.86 17.84 14.48
CA THR A 523 -26.91 17.64 13.37
C THR A 523 -26.11 16.35 13.55
N THR A 524 -25.91 15.92 14.79
CA THR A 524 -25.04 14.78 15.13
C THR A 524 -25.84 13.53 15.50
N PHE A 525 -26.97 13.69 16.19
CA PHE A 525 -27.79 12.58 16.66
C PHE A 525 -29.11 12.52 15.91
N PRO A 526 -29.51 11.33 15.42
CA PRO A 526 -30.69 11.18 14.59
C PRO A 526 -31.99 11.50 15.35
N PHE A 527 -31.99 11.32 16.68
CA PHE A 527 -33.13 11.61 17.53
C PHE A 527 -32.74 12.44 18.74
N VAL A 528 -33.25 13.66 18.81
CA VAL A 528 -33.10 14.57 19.96
C VAL A 528 -34.44 15.23 20.25
N ARG A 529 -34.90 15.14 21.50
CA ARG A 529 -36.21 15.69 21.91
C ARG A 529 -36.23 16.14 23.37
N ILE A 530 -37.16 17.03 23.70
CA ILE A 530 -37.49 17.34 25.10
C ILE A 530 -38.76 16.59 25.49
N VAL A 531 -38.78 16.05 26.71
CA VAL A 531 -39.92 15.36 27.31
C VAL A 531 -40.31 16.04 28.62
N ASP A 532 -41.59 16.33 28.78
CA ASP A 532 -42.20 16.54 30.10
C ASP A 532 -42.44 15.17 30.72
N ALA A 533 -41.50 14.72 31.56
CA ALA A 533 -41.55 13.38 32.14
C ALA A 533 -42.72 13.18 33.13
N LYS A 534 -43.30 14.27 33.67
CA LYS A 534 -44.46 14.19 34.57
C LYS A 534 -45.72 13.85 33.77
N LYS A 535 -45.91 14.52 32.62
CA LYS A 535 -47.05 14.30 31.73
C LYS A 535 -46.84 13.21 30.68
N CYS A 536 -45.59 12.73 30.54
CA CYS A 536 -45.16 11.84 29.47
C CYS A 536 -45.40 12.41 28.06
N TYR A 537 -45.28 13.74 27.91
CA TYR A 537 -45.47 14.42 26.62
C TYR A 537 -44.14 14.81 26.00
N VAL A 538 -44.08 14.70 24.67
CA VAL A 538 -42.98 15.28 23.90
C VAL A 538 -43.25 16.75 23.67
N LEU A 539 -42.23 17.56 23.85
CA LEU A 539 -42.30 19.00 23.68
C LEU A 539 -41.59 19.41 22.40
N SER A 540 -42.08 20.48 21.78
CA SER A 540 -41.46 21.14 20.64
C SER A 540 -41.04 22.54 21.01
N ILE A 541 -40.07 23.11 20.29
CA ILE A 541 -39.64 24.49 20.50
C ILE A 541 -40.11 25.34 19.31
N SER A 542 -40.88 26.40 19.59
CA SER A 542 -41.38 27.36 18.60
C SER A 542 -40.26 28.18 17.99
N LYS A 543 -40.49 28.86 16.85
CA LYS A 543 -39.51 29.77 16.20
C LYS A 543 -38.92 30.83 17.15
N ASN A 544 -39.62 31.17 18.23
CA ASN A 544 -39.23 32.20 19.19
C ASN A 544 -38.70 31.59 20.51
N GLY A 545 -38.30 30.31 20.51
CA GLY A 545 -37.69 29.65 21.67
C GLY A 545 -38.69 29.18 22.75
N ARG A 546 -40.00 29.29 22.51
CA ARG A 546 -41.03 28.86 23.50
C ARG A 546 -41.30 27.36 23.39
N ILE A 547 -41.41 26.70 24.54
CA ILE A 547 -41.75 25.28 24.64
C ILE A 547 -43.25 25.10 24.42
N ILE A 548 -43.62 24.29 23.44
CA ILE A 548 -44.99 23.94 23.08
C ILE A 548 -45.21 22.45 23.34
N ASP A 549 -46.25 22.16 24.13
CA ASP A 549 -46.71 20.79 24.35
C ASP A 549 -47.34 20.24 23.07
N THR A 550 -46.78 19.16 22.54
CA THR A 550 -47.28 18.56 21.30
C THR A 550 -48.49 17.66 21.52
N LYS A 551 -48.85 17.38 22.79
CA LYS A 551 -49.85 16.38 23.21
C LYS A 551 -49.59 14.96 22.72
N LYS A 552 -48.43 14.70 22.09
CA LYS A 552 -47.99 13.36 21.71
C LYS A 552 -47.27 12.72 22.88
N HIS A 553 -47.61 11.46 23.17
CA HIS A 553 -47.00 10.78 24.28
C HIS A 553 -45.61 10.23 23.92
N CYS A 554 -44.65 10.31 24.84
CA CYS A 554 -43.26 9.90 24.59
C CYS A 554 -43.09 8.40 24.32
N TYR A 555 -44.04 7.58 24.79
CA TYR A 555 -44.07 6.13 24.62
C TYR A 555 -44.64 5.67 23.26
N GLU A 556 -45.53 6.46 22.65
CA GLU A 556 -46.09 6.17 21.32
C GLU A 556 -45.02 6.14 20.24
N ILE A 557 -43.95 6.92 20.41
CA ILE A 557 -42.82 6.96 19.47
C ILE A 557 -42.07 5.62 19.41
N TRP A 558 -42.12 4.86 20.50
CA TRP A 558 -41.56 3.52 20.62
C TRP A 558 -42.60 2.42 20.31
N GLY A 559 -43.77 2.78 19.76
CA GLY A 559 -44.84 1.84 19.41
C GLY A 559 -45.61 1.29 20.63
N LYS A 560 -45.50 1.93 21.80
CA LYS A 560 -46.20 1.51 23.02
C LYS A 560 -47.52 2.28 23.17
N ASN A 561 -48.49 1.67 23.84
CA ASN A 561 -49.81 2.27 24.11
C ASN A 561 -49.96 2.77 25.55
N SER A 562 -48.92 2.62 26.38
CA SER A 562 -48.92 3.03 27.78
C SER A 562 -47.53 3.52 28.23
N PRO A 563 -47.45 4.33 29.31
CA PRO A 563 -46.18 4.80 29.86
C PRO A 563 -45.24 3.64 30.25
N CYS A 564 -43.93 3.87 30.09
CA CYS A 564 -42.93 2.88 30.47
C CYS A 564 -42.94 2.63 31.98
N GLU A 565 -42.90 1.35 32.38
CA GLU A 565 -42.82 0.92 33.78
C GLU A 565 -41.54 1.47 34.47
N TYR A 566 -40.39 1.32 33.80
CA TYR A 566 -39.09 1.87 34.25
C TYR A 566 -38.66 3.05 33.36
N CYS A 567 -39.33 4.19 33.52
CA CYS A 567 -39.12 5.35 32.65
C CYS A 567 -37.79 6.09 32.94
N SER A 568 -36.84 6.01 31.99
CA SER A 568 -35.55 6.74 32.06
C SER A 568 -35.74 8.25 32.25
N SER A 569 -36.72 8.85 31.56
CA SER A 569 -37.05 10.26 31.71
C SER A 569 -37.53 10.63 33.11
N LYS A 570 -38.43 9.86 33.73
CA LYS A 570 -38.88 10.13 35.11
C LYS A 570 -37.73 9.98 36.11
N ASN A 571 -36.87 8.99 35.90
CA ASN A 571 -35.70 8.76 36.75
C ASN A 571 -34.65 9.86 36.61
N ALA A 572 -34.38 10.33 35.39
CA ALA A 572 -33.48 11.45 35.13
C ALA A 572 -34.00 12.73 35.80
N LEU A 573 -35.31 12.99 35.71
CA LEU A 573 -35.96 14.12 36.36
C LEU A 573 -35.85 14.05 37.90
N LYS A 574 -36.07 12.87 38.50
CA LYS A 574 -36.02 12.67 39.95
C LYS A 574 -34.60 12.77 40.52
N LYS A 575 -33.63 12.16 39.83
CA LYS A 575 -32.23 12.07 40.28
C LYS A 575 -31.37 13.26 39.86
N LYS A 576 -31.88 14.12 38.96
CA LYS A 576 -31.14 15.25 38.34
C LYS A 576 -29.82 14.82 37.69
N GLN A 577 -29.81 13.63 37.09
CA GLN A 577 -28.63 12.99 36.51
C GLN A 577 -28.96 12.43 35.12
N TRP A 578 -27.94 11.96 34.42
CA TRP A 578 -28.11 11.15 33.22
C TRP A 578 -28.66 9.76 33.58
N VAL A 579 -29.60 9.28 32.79
CA VAL A 579 -30.15 7.92 32.88
C VAL A 579 -30.25 7.36 31.48
N SER A 580 -29.76 6.15 31.26
CA SER A 580 -29.86 5.44 29.98
C SER A 580 -30.91 4.34 30.02
N LYS A 581 -31.45 4.00 28.85
CA LYS A 581 -32.24 2.77 28.62
C LYS A 581 -32.06 2.30 27.19
N LEU A 582 -32.47 1.06 26.92
CA LEU A 582 -32.60 0.52 25.56
C LEU A 582 -34.08 0.48 25.17
N GLU A 583 -34.37 0.76 23.91
CA GLU A 583 -35.70 0.68 23.33
C GLU A 583 -35.64 -0.04 21.97
N VAL A 584 -36.69 -0.75 21.61
CA VAL A 584 -36.77 -1.47 20.32
C VAL A 584 -37.85 -0.83 19.48
N LYS A 585 -37.54 -0.55 18.21
CA LYS A 585 -38.50 -0.01 17.24
C LYS A 585 -38.25 -0.63 15.87
N GLU A 586 -39.30 -1.20 15.27
CA GLU A 586 -39.25 -1.78 13.91
C GLU A 586 -38.10 -2.79 13.73
N GLY A 587 -37.86 -3.61 14.76
CA GLY A 587 -36.79 -4.62 14.76
C GLY A 587 -35.38 -4.10 15.08
N LYS A 588 -35.18 -2.77 15.21
CA LYS A 588 -33.89 -2.17 15.56
C LYS A 588 -33.83 -1.74 17.03
N ILE A 589 -32.66 -1.93 17.65
CA ILE A 589 -32.41 -1.55 19.04
C ILE A 589 -31.82 -0.14 19.07
N PHE A 590 -32.30 0.69 19.98
CA PHE A 590 -31.88 2.07 20.19
C PHE A 590 -31.42 2.26 21.63
N ALA A 591 -30.26 2.88 21.81
CA ALA A 591 -29.85 3.43 23.10
C ALA A 591 -30.50 4.81 23.26
N VAL A 592 -31.13 5.04 24.40
CA VAL A 592 -31.78 6.30 24.76
C VAL A 592 -31.12 6.87 26.01
N LEU A 593 -30.53 8.05 25.88
CA LEU A 593 -29.94 8.81 26.97
C LEU A 593 -30.90 9.91 27.40
N SER A 594 -31.23 9.98 28.69
CA SER A 594 -32.14 10.96 29.29
C SER A 594 -31.37 11.82 30.30
N ARG A 595 -31.34 13.14 30.12
CA ARG A 595 -30.71 14.10 31.04
C ARG A 595 -31.73 15.09 31.59
N TYR A 596 -31.69 15.37 32.88
CA TYR A 596 -32.39 16.51 33.48
C TYR A 596 -31.99 17.84 32.81
N LEU A 597 -32.99 18.66 32.53
CA LEU A 597 -32.81 19.97 31.93
C LEU A 597 -33.78 20.97 32.60
N SER A 598 -33.27 22.05 33.18
CA SER A 598 -34.09 23.11 33.76
C SER A 598 -34.18 24.30 32.80
N LEU A 599 -35.39 24.65 32.36
CA LEU A 599 -35.64 25.73 31.40
C LEU A 599 -36.71 26.67 31.94
N ASN A 600 -36.41 27.98 32.06
CA ASN A 600 -37.33 29.00 32.54
C ASN A 600 -38.01 28.61 33.88
N ASN A 601 -37.22 28.10 34.84
CA ASN A 601 -37.69 27.58 36.13
C ASN A 601 -38.71 26.43 36.05
N LYS A 602 -38.73 25.68 34.94
CA LYS A 602 -39.49 24.45 34.78
C LYS A 602 -38.57 23.29 34.43
N ASP A 603 -38.84 22.15 35.05
CA ASP A 603 -38.03 20.95 34.91
C ASP A 603 -38.50 20.08 33.75
N TYR A 604 -37.56 19.74 32.88
CA TYR A 604 -37.75 18.91 31.70
C TYR A 604 -36.65 17.84 31.61
N VAL A 605 -36.75 17.01 30.57
CA VAL A 605 -35.74 16.01 30.25
C VAL A 605 -35.37 16.11 28.79
N LEU A 606 -34.07 16.17 28.50
CA LEU A 606 -33.53 16.01 27.17
C LEU A 606 -33.32 14.52 26.91
N GLU A 607 -33.92 13.98 25.85
CA GLU A 607 -33.68 12.63 25.37
C GLU A 607 -32.92 12.65 24.04
N ILE A 608 -31.83 11.88 23.99
CA ILE A 608 -31.02 11.63 22.80
C ILE A 608 -31.10 10.13 22.52
N ALA A 609 -31.40 9.72 21.28
CA ALA A 609 -31.44 8.31 20.91
C ALA A 609 -30.69 8.02 19.61
N PHE A 610 -30.04 6.86 19.57
CA PHE A 610 -29.25 6.40 18.42
C PHE A 610 -29.30 4.86 18.31
N PRO A 611 -29.22 4.30 17.09
CA PRO A 611 -29.29 2.85 16.87
C PRO A 611 -28.06 2.13 17.43
N VAL A 612 -28.26 0.90 17.88
CA VAL A 612 -27.24 -0.03 18.41
C VAL A 612 -27.21 -1.27 17.53
N ASP A 613 -26.01 -1.75 17.20
CA ASP A 613 -25.80 -2.89 16.30
C ASP A 613 -26.23 -4.23 16.94
N GLU A 614 -26.78 -5.15 16.14
CA GLU A 614 -27.39 -6.40 16.66
C GLU A 614 -26.37 -7.30 17.39
N GLU A 615 -25.10 -7.29 16.98
CA GLU A 615 -24.02 -8.08 17.59
C GLU A 615 -23.72 -7.69 19.06
N GLU A 616 -23.96 -6.44 19.45
CA GLU A 616 -23.70 -5.94 20.81
C GLU A 616 -24.81 -6.30 21.81
N THR A 617 -25.92 -6.87 21.32
CA THR A 617 -27.13 -7.13 22.13
C THR A 617 -27.26 -8.57 22.62
N LYS A 618 -26.29 -9.42 22.25
CA LYS A 618 -26.17 -10.80 22.74
C LYS A 618 -25.98 -10.84 24.27
N PRO A 619 -26.51 -11.85 24.99
CA PRO A 619 -26.45 -11.93 26.46
C PRO A 619 -25.02 -11.81 27.02
N GLU A 620 -24.05 -12.33 26.27
CA GLU A 620 -22.62 -12.37 26.53
C GLU A 620 -21.95 -10.98 26.44
N ASN A 621 -22.57 -10.02 25.74
CA ASN A 621 -22.09 -8.64 25.57
C ASN A 621 -22.89 -7.60 26.38
N ARG A 622 -23.94 -8.00 27.11
CA ARG A 622 -24.78 -7.07 27.91
C ARG A 622 -24.02 -6.32 28.99
N THR A 623 -23.03 -6.96 29.62
CA THR A 623 -22.17 -6.32 30.62
C THR A 623 -21.26 -5.27 29.97
N ARG A 624 -20.82 -5.55 28.74
CA ARG A 624 -20.00 -4.64 27.94
C ARG A 624 -20.79 -3.40 27.54
N LEU A 625 -22.05 -3.57 27.11
CA LEU A 625 -23.01 -2.51 26.79
C LEU A 625 -23.32 -1.56 27.97
N MET A 626 -23.29 -2.07 29.20
CA MET A 626 -23.43 -1.25 30.42
C MET A 626 -22.13 -0.50 30.77
N SER A 627 -20.97 -1.06 30.42
CA SER A 627 -19.65 -0.43 30.64
C SER A 627 -19.21 0.52 29.51
N SER A 628 -19.77 0.38 28.30
CA SER A 628 -19.32 1.08 27.09
C SER A 628 -20.07 2.39 26.78
N LEU A 629 -20.98 2.84 27.66
CA LEU A 629 -21.58 4.15 27.54
C LEU A 629 -20.68 5.25 28.12
N LEU A 630 -19.54 5.49 27.44
CA LEU A 630 -18.83 6.78 27.27
C LEU A 630 -18.32 7.59 28.49
N PHE A 631 -18.82 7.40 29.71
CA PHE A 631 -18.56 8.33 30.83
C PHE A 631 -17.37 7.94 31.73
N ILE A 632 -17.01 6.65 31.80
CA ILE A 632 -16.01 6.17 32.79
C ILE A 632 -14.56 6.32 32.28
N ASN A 633 -14.32 6.27 30.96
CA ASN A 633 -12.97 6.36 30.40
C ASN A 633 -12.36 7.78 30.45
N PHE A 634 -13.18 8.82 30.63
CA PHE A 634 -12.72 10.20 30.79
C PHE A 634 -11.91 10.44 32.05
N TYR A 635 -12.25 9.69 33.08
CA TYR A 635 -11.72 9.87 34.41
C TYR A 635 -10.56 8.95 34.70
N ARG A 636 -9.99 8.26 33.71
CA ARG A 636 -8.92 7.25 33.89
C ARG A 636 -7.59 7.77 33.37
N ASP A 637 -6.54 7.65 34.18
CA ASP A 637 -5.17 8.02 33.84
C ASP A 637 -4.65 7.13 32.69
N SER A 638 -4.08 7.78 31.68
CA SER A 638 -3.69 7.12 30.43
C SER A 638 -2.60 6.07 30.65
N LEU A 639 -1.69 6.32 31.60
CA LEU A 639 -0.55 5.47 31.93
C LEU A 639 -0.94 4.32 32.86
N THR A 640 -1.53 4.64 34.01
CA THR A 640 -1.72 3.70 35.14
C THR A 640 -3.09 3.04 35.17
N LYS A 641 -4.07 3.59 34.43
CA LYS A 641 -5.49 3.19 34.46
C LYS A 641 -6.18 3.39 35.82
N ALA A 642 -5.51 3.97 36.82
CA ALA A 642 -6.18 4.54 37.98
C ALA A 642 -7.10 5.70 37.55
N TYR A 643 -8.02 6.14 38.40
CA TYR A 643 -8.79 7.36 38.12
C TYR A 643 -7.89 8.60 38.20
N THR A 644 -8.18 9.66 37.46
CA THR A 644 -7.44 10.92 37.49
C THR A 644 -7.88 11.78 38.68
N ARG A 645 -7.06 12.74 39.08
CA ARG A 645 -7.45 13.76 40.07
C ARG A 645 -8.76 14.48 39.72
N THR A 646 -9.06 14.68 38.43
CA THR A 646 -10.34 15.24 37.97
C THR A 646 -11.55 14.41 38.43
N TYR A 647 -11.42 13.08 38.55
CA TYR A 647 -12.46 12.22 39.11
C TYR A 647 -12.75 12.54 40.58
N LEU A 648 -11.70 12.82 41.36
CA LEU A 648 -11.84 13.21 42.77
C LEU A 648 -12.60 14.54 42.89
N GLU A 649 -12.27 15.49 42.02
CA GLU A 649 -12.85 16.84 42.02
C GLU A 649 -14.33 16.80 41.60
N ASP A 650 -14.66 16.06 40.53
CA ASP A 650 -16.03 16.01 39.98
C ASP A 650 -16.99 15.10 40.77
N PHE A 651 -16.47 14.10 41.50
CA PHE A 651 -17.28 13.18 42.31
C PHE A 651 -17.06 13.32 43.82
N LYS A 652 -16.49 14.44 44.26
CA LYS A 652 -16.16 14.73 45.67
C LYS A 652 -17.29 14.40 46.64
N ASP A 653 -18.50 14.89 46.37
CA ASP A 653 -19.68 14.70 47.23
C ASP A 653 -20.07 13.23 47.44
N ASN A 654 -19.78 12.36 46.45
CA ASN A 654 -20.03 10.92 46.57
C ASN A 654 -18.91 10.22 47.33
N LEU A 655 -17.67 10.68 47.15
CA LEU A 655 -16.47 10.13 47.78
C LEU A 655 -16.33 10.57 49.25
N GLU A 656 -16.98 11.67 49.65
CA GLU A 656 -17.10 12.09 51.06
C GLU A 656 -17.81 11.07 51.95
N LYS A 657 -18.54 10.12 51.36
CA LYS A 657 -19.23 9.03 52.10
C LYS A 657 -18.35 7.81 52.34
N ALA A 658 -17.08 7.84 51.91
CA ALA A 658 -16.16 6.73 52.11
C ALA A 658 -15.81 6.55 53.59
N ASP A 659 -15.67 5.28 54.00
CA ASP A 659 -15.33 4.94 55.38
C ASP A 659 -13.85 5.19 55.70
N ALA A 660 -12.97 5.06 54.69
CA ALA A 660 -11.54 5.24 54.85
C ALA A 660 -10.86 5.67 53.56
N ILE A 661 -9.73 6.37 53.69
CA ILE A 661 -8.85 6.69 52.57
C ILE A 661 -7.38 6.43 52.93
N ALA A 662 -6.58 6.07 51.94
CA ALA A 662 -5.14 5.92 52.05
C ALA A 662 -4.42 6.72 50.97
N LEU A 663 -3.45 7.54 51.36
CA LEU A 663 -2.53 8.20 50.45
C LEU A 663 -1.25 7.37 50.38
N LEU A 664 -0.80 7.09 49.16
CA LEU A 664 0.35 6.25 48.87
C LEU A 664 1.32 7.03 48.01
N ASP A 665 2.61 6.96 48.32
CA ASP A 665 3.67 7.63 47.56
C ASP A 665 4.82 6.66 47.29
N VAL A 666 5.29 6.62 46.04
CA VAL A 666 6.35 5.69 45.62
C VAL A 666 7.71 6.20 46.11
N ASP A 667 8.37 5.40 46.94
CA ASP A 667 9.64 5.79 47.54
C ASP A 667 10.75 5.86 46.49
N ASP A 668 11.63 6.86 46.59
CA ASP A 668 12.78 7.08 45.70
C ASP A 668 12.46 7.12 44.19
N PHE A 669 11.20 7.37 43.80
CA PHE A 669 10.78 7.34 42.40
C PHE A 669 11.58 8.28 41.49
N LYS A 670 11.96 9.45 42.01
CA LYS A 670 12.84 10.39 41.30
C LYS A 670 14.21 9.76 40.97
N ASN A 671 14.79 9.00 41.89
CA ASN A 671 16.08 8.33 41.67
C ASN A 671 15.97 7.24 40.60
N ILE A 672 14.83 6.54 40.55
CA ILE A 672 14.54 5.56 39.48
C ILE A 672 14.52 6.27 38.12
N ASN A 673 13.83 7.41 38.01
CA ASN A 673 13.78 8.20 36.78
C ASN A 673 15.15 8.76 36.39
N ASP A 674 15.90 9.30 37.35
CA ASP A 674 17.20 9.94 37.09
C ASP A 674 18.27 8.90 36.71
N THR A 675 18.18 7.67 37.24
CA THR A 675 19.17 6.61 37.00
C THR A 675 18.85 5.75 35.77
N TYR A 676 17.58 5.38 35.58
CA TYR A 676 17.16 4.42 34.54
C TYR A 676 16.31 5.05 33.43
N GLY A 677 15.97 6.34 33.56
CA GLY A 677 15.17 7.09 32.59
C GLY A 677 13.66 7.00 32.85
N HIS A 678 12.94 8.02 32.38
CA HIS A 678 11.49 8.14 32.57
C HIS A 678 10.66 6.97 32.02
N GLN A 679 11.15 6.29 30.98
CA GLN A 679 10.46 5.11 30.42
C GLN A 679 10.43 3.94 31.41
N VAL A 680 11.49 3.77 32.22
CA VAL A 680 11.56 2.73 33.25
C VAL A 680 10.70 3.12 34.45
N GLY A 681 10.68 4.40 34.82
CA GLY A 681 9.74 4.93 35.82
C GLY A 681 8.27 4.72 35.43
N ASP A 682 7.93 4.93 34.16
CA ASP A 682 6.59 4.66 33.64
C ASP A 682 6.18 3.19 33.72
N ILE A 683 7.14 2.27 33.51
CA ILE A 683 6.92 0.83 33.70
C ILE A 683 6.68 0.54 35.19
N ALA A 684 7.50 1.11 36.09
CA ALA A 684 7.33 0.94 37.53
C ALA A 684 5.96 1.44 38.01
N LEU A 685 5.50 2.61 37.57
CA LEU A 685 4.18 3.15 37.94
C LEU A 685 3.00 2.30 37.44
N LYS A 686 3.12 1.71 36.24
CA LYS A 686 2.10 0.79 35.71
C LYS A 686 1.96 -0.46 36.56
N GLU A 687 3.08 -1.09 36.90
CA GLU A 687 3.09 -2.31 37.72
C GLU A 687 2.59 -2.02 39.14
N ILE A 688 3.06 -0.93 39.76
CA ILE A 688 2.60 -0.48 41.08
C ILE A 688 1.09 -0.24 41.07
N SER A 689 0.57 0.51 40.10
CA SER A 689 -0.86 0.79 40.02
C SER A 689 -1.70 -0.47 39.81
N SER A 690 -1.25 -1.38 38.94
CA SER A 690 -1.90 -2.68 38.71
C SER A 690 -1.99 -3.50 39.99
N VAL A 691 -0.89 -3.60 40.73
CA VAL A 691 -0.82 -4.32 42.02
C VAL A 691 -1.72 -3.67 43.06
N ILE A 692 -1.74 -2.35 43.18
CA ILE A 692 -2.61 -1.65 44.12
C ILE A 692 -4.08 -1.90 43.77
N MET A 693 -4.49 -1.75 42.51
CA MET A 693 -5.87 -1.98 42.07
C MET A 693 -6.34 -3.41 42.40
N ASN A 694 -5.49 -4.41 42.14
CA ASN A 694 -5.79 -5.81 42.48
C ASN A 694 -5.88 -6.03 43.99
N THR A 695 -5.07 -5.32 44.77
CA THR A 695 -5.02 -5.47 46.23
C THR A 695 -6.18 -4.79 46.94
N ILE A 696 -6.61 -3.60 46.47
CA ILE A 696 -7.74 -2.89 47.07
C ILE A 696 -9.07 -3.53 46.69
N GLY A 697 -9.19 -4.16 45.51
CA GLY A 697 -10.39 -4.87 45.05
C GLY A 697 -11.37 -3.98 44.28
N SER A 698 -12.25 -4.61 43.49
CA SER A 698 -13.09 -3.96 42.46
C SER A 698 -14.11 -2.95 42.97
N ASN A 699 -14.46 -3.00 44.27
CA ASN A 699 -15.44 -2.09 44.88
C ASN A 699 -14.80 -0.80 45.39
N ASN A 700 -13.47 -0.70 45.35
CA ASN A 700 -12.72 0.45 45.88
C ASN A 700 -12.12 1.27 44.74
N VAL A 701 -11.90 2.55 44.99
CA VAL A 701 -11.46 3.51 43.97
C VAL A 701 -9.98 3.81 44.18
N LEU A 702 -9.17 3.63 43.13
CA LEU A 702 -7.78 4.13 43.09
C LEU A 702 -7.71 5.36 42.21
N ILE A 703 -7.12 6.44 42.71
CA ILE A 703 -6.92 7.70 42.02
C ILE A 703 -5.42 7.99 41.94
N ARG A 704 -4.89 8.38 40.78
CA ARG A 704 -3.55 8.95 40.67
C ARG A 704 -3.64 10.43 41.07
N TYR A 705 -3.14 10.72 42.26
CA TYR A 705 -3.28 12.02 42.93
C TYR A 705 -2.19 13.02 42.49
N GLY A 706 -0.99 12.49 42.24
CA GLY A 706 0.20 13.22 41.79
C GLY A 706 1.02 12.42 40.77
N GLY A 707 2.28 12.82 40.56
CA GLY A 707 3.17 12.12 39.61
C GLY A 707 3.41 10.66 40.01
N ASP A 708 3.82 10.46 41.25
CA ASP A 708 4.13 9.22 41.95
C ASP A 708 3.15 8.92 43.11
N GLU A 709 2.21 9.81 43.37
CA GLU A 709 1.24 9.68 44.46
C GLU A 709 -0.09 9.07 43.99
N PHE A 710 -0.63 8.16 44.80
CA PHE A 710 -1.95 7.54 44.62
C PHE A 710 -2.83 7.75 45.84
N LEU A 711 -4.13 7.89 45.62
CA LEU A 711 -5.16 7.98 46.65
C LEU A 711 -6.13 6.81 46.48
N ALA A 712 -6.16 5.91 47.46
CA ALA A 712 -7.12 4.81 47.52
C ALA A 712 -8.29 5.19 48.44
N ILE A 713 -9.52 5.00 47.96
CA ILE A 713 -10.76 5.31 48.67
C ILE A 713 -11.53 4.00 48.87
N PHE A 714 -11.89 3.73 50.13
CA PHE A 714 -12.54 2.49 50.53
C PHE A 714 -13.97 2.73 51.01
N GLN A 715 -14.87 1.87 50.55
CA GLN A 715 -16.27 1.84 50.97
C GLN A 715 -16.54 0.52 51.69
N GLU A 716 -17.30 0.56 52.77
CA GLU A 716 -17.73 -0.60 53.55
C GLU A 716 -16.54 -1.44 54.06
N ILE A 717 -15.55 -0.77 54.68
CA ILE A 717 -14.35 -1.42 55.24
C ILE A 717 -14.26 -1.25 56.76
N GLU A 718 -13.93 -2.34 57.46
CA GLU A 718 -13.62 -2.32 58.89
C GLU A 718 -12.20 -1.80 59.16
N GLU A 719 -11.98 -1.18 60.32
CA GLU A 719 -10.72 -0.50 60.64
C GLU A 719 -9.50 -1.43 60.61
N GLU A 720 -9.65 -2.65 61.14
CA GLU A 720 -8.59 -3.66 61.14
C GLU A 720 -8.22 -4.11 59.72
N ASP A 721 -9.23 -4.32 58.86
CA ASP A 721 -9.03 -4.70 57.47
C ASP A 721 -8.40 -3.58 56.64
N PHE A 722 -8.75 -2.32 56.94
CA PHE A 722 -8.18 -1.15 56.29
C PHE A 722 -6.66 -1.04 56.52
N TYR A 723 -6.18 -1.17 57.76
CA TYR A 723 -4.73 -1.15 58.02
C TYR A 723 -4.04 -2.43 57.54
N ASN A 724 -4.72 -3.58 57.56
CA ASN A 724 -4.21 -4.81 56.96
C ASN A 724 -3.97 -4.69 55.44
N LYS A 725 -4.73 -3.82 54.74
CA LYS A 725 -4.46 -3.52 53.32
C LYS A 725 -3.10 -2.85 53.14
N PHE A 726 -2.59 -2.08 54.09
CA PHE A 726 -1.31 -1.39 53.93
C PHE A 726 -0.16 -2.38 53.85
N ILE A 727 -0.19 -3.38 54.74
CA ILE A 727 0.79 -4.48 54.76
C ILE A 727 0.69 -5.28 53.45
N LYS A 728 -0.52 -5.59 52.98
CA LYS A 728 -0.74 -6.31 51.72
C LYS A 728 -0.21 -5.54 50.52
N ILE A 729 -0.49 -4.23 50.43
CA ILE A 729 -0.03 -3.37 49.34
C ILE A 729 1.49 -3.29 49.35
N LYS A 730 2.12 -3.05 50.51
CA LYS A 730 3.59 -2.99 50.63
C LYS A 730 4.26 -4.29 50.23
N ASN A 731 3.79 -5.42 50.75
CA ASN A 731 4.34 -6.72 50.39
C ASN A 731 4.19 -7.01 48.90
N ALA A 732 3.05 -6.64 48.31
CA ALA A 732 2.80 -6.86 46.90
C ALA A 732 3.65 -5.95 46.01
N VAL A 733 3.87 -4.69 46.39
CA VAL A 733 4.76 -3.75 45.68
C VAL A 733 6.22 -4.19 45.79
N ASN A 734 6.67 -4.60 46.98
CA ASN A 734 8.04 -5.08 47.21
C ASN A 734 8.35 -6.38 46.45
N ALA A 735 7.31 -7.15 46.08
CA ALA A 735 7.43 -8.37 45.30
C ALA A 735 7.47 -8.12 43.78
N ILE A 736 7.28 -6.88 43.32
CA ILE A 736 7.37 -6.54 41.89
C ILE A 736 8.82 -6.68 41.45
N SER A 737 9.04 -7.50 40.42
CA SER A 737 10.32 -7.62 39.73
C SER A 737 10.16 -7.16 38.30
N LEU A 738 10.90 -6.13 37.91
CA LEU A 738 10.91 -5.64 36.53
C LEU A 738 11.82 -6.56 35.69
N LYS A 739 11.26 -7.21 34.66
CA LYS A 739 11.93 -8.30 33.88
C LYS A 739 13.29 -7.90 33.30
N ASP A 740 13.48 -6.62 32.97
CA ASP A 740 14.72 -6.10 32.37
C ASP A 740 15.58 -5.30 33.37
N TYR A 741 15.10 -5.11 34.60
CA TYR A 741 15.75 -4.32 35.66
C TYR A 741 15.56 -4.98 37.04
N PRO A 742 16.11 -6.18 37.26
CA PRO A 742 15.91 -6.94 38.50
C PRO A 742 16.52 -6.29 39.74
N ASP A 743 17.44 -5.34 39.56
CA ASP A 743 18.09 -4.60 40.66
C ASP A 743 17.19 -3.48 41.23
N ILE A 744 16.14 -3.07 40.51
CA ILE A 744 15.21 -2.05 40.96
C ILE A 744 14.27 -2.65 42.01
N LYS A 745 14.37 -2.14 43.24
CA LYS A 745 13.43 -2.46 44.33
C LYS A 745 12.42 -1.34 44.46
N LEU A 746 11.14 -1.68 44.31
CA LEU A 746 10.03 -0.74 44.45
C LEU A 746 9.50 -0.81 45.89
N ASN A 747 9.38 0.35 46.53
CA ASN A 747 8.79 0.51 47.85
C ASN A 747 7.72 1.61 47.81
N ILE A 748 6.84 1.63 48.80
CA ILE A 748 5.75 2.61 48.89
C ILE A 748 5.48 2.99 50.34
N SER A 749 5.41 4.29 50.61
CA SER A 749 4.95 4.85 51.88
C SER A 749 3.43 5.03 51.86
N ILE A 750 2.74 4.69 52.95
CA ILE A 750 1.26 4.70 53.00
C ILE A 750 0.75 5.37 54.29
N GLY A 751 0.01 6.46 54.13
CA GLY A 751 -0.71 7.11 55.23
C GLY A 751 -2.22 6.90 55.14
N GLY A 752 -2.88 6.71 56.28
CA GLY A 752 -4.29 6.36 56.34
C GLY A 752 -5.14 7.33 57.15
N ALA A 753 -6.41 7.46 56.78
CA ALA A 753 -7.44 8.12 57.58
C ALA A 753 -8.73 7.31 57.58
N TYR A 754 -9.08 6.75 58.74
CA TYR A 754 -10.34 6.02 58.98
C TYR A 754 -11.40 6.94 59.59
N LYS A 755 -12.66 6.86 59.12
CA LYS A 755 -13.86 7.60 59.59
C LYS A 755 -13.60 9.09 59.88
N SER A 756 -13.17 9.83 58.88
CA SER A 756 -12.91 11.28 58.97
C SER A 756 -14.12 12.11 58.56
N CYS A 757 -14.32 13.28 59.18
CA CYS A 757 -15.54 14.08 59.03
C CYS A 757 -15.71 14.74 57.65
N SER A 758 -14.63 14.92 56.87
CA SER A 758 -14.66 15.40 55.49
C SER A 758 -13.48 14.86 54.70
N LEU A 759 -13.64 14.76 53.38
CA LEU A 759 -12.62 14.21 52.48
C LEU A 759 -11.32 15.03 52.50
N ASP A 760 -11.41 16.36 52.55
CA ASP A 760 -10.21 17.22 52.60
C ASP A 760 -9.42 17.05 53.91
N ASN A 761 -10.12 16.92 55.04
CA ASN A 761 -9.49 16.66 56.34
C ASN A 761 -8.90 15.25 56.39
N ALA A 762 -9.58 14.28 55.77
CA ALA A 762 -9.08 12.91 55.65
C ALA A 762 -7.78 12.88 54.83
N ILE A 763 -7.73 13.57 53.69
CA ILE A 763 -6.54 13.63 52.82
C ILE A 763 -5.39 14.28 53.59
N THR A 764 -5.65 15.40 54.27
CA THR A 764 -4.65 16.09 55.10
C THR A 764 -4.10 15.21 56.22
N LYS A 765 -4.95 14.37 56.84
CA LYS A 765 -4.52 13.42 57.88
C LYS A 765 -3.71 12.27 57.29
N ALA A 766 -4.16 11.69 56.17
CA ALA A 766 -3.46 10.63 55.47
C ALA A 766 -2.06 11.09 55.01
N ASP A 767 -1.96 12.30 54.45
CA ASP A 767 -0.70 12.92 54.04
C ASP A 767 0.29 13.05 55.20
N ARG A 768 -0.15 13.56 56.36
CA ARG A 768 0.71 13.66 57.56
C ARG A 768 1.21 12.30 58.05
N GLU A 769 0.37 11.27 58.04
CA GLU A 769 0.77 9.92 58.46
C GLU A 769 1.72 9.27 57.44
N MET A 770 1.53 9.52 56.15
CA MET A 770 2.44 9.08 55.08
C MET A 770 3.83 9.69 55.26
N TYR A 771 3.93 11.01 55.50
CA TYR A 771 5.21 11.68 55.75
C TYR A 771 5.92 11.19 57.03
N LYS A 772 5.19 10.86 58.10
CA LYS A 772 5.75 10.26 59.32
C LYS A 772 6.30 8.85 59.08
N GLU A 773 5.73 8.13 58.12
CA GLU A 773 6.24 6.82 57.72
C GLU A 773 7.48 6.96 56.84
N LYS A 774 7.45 7.88 55.87
CA LYS A 774 8.56 8.18 54.96
C LYS A 774 9.84 8.63 55.70
N THR A 775 9.71 9.16 56.92
CA THR A 775 10.83 9.57 57.79
C THR A 775 11.36 8.48 58.72
N LYS A 776 10.75 7.29 58.73
CA LYS A 776 11.21 6.10 59.47
C LYS A 776 12.04 5.14 58.62
N ILE A 777 12.01 5.32 57.30
CA ILE A 777 12.79 4.62 56.28
C ILE A 777 14.06 5.43 56.04
#